data_AF-A0A938FIU5-F1
#
_entry.id   AF-A0A938FIU5-F1
#
_cell.length_a   1.000
_cell.length_b   1.000
_cell.length_c   1.000
_cell.angle_alpha   90.00
_cell.angle_beta   90.00
_cell.angle_gamma   90.00
#
_symmetry.space_group_name_H-M   'P 1'
#
loop_
_entity.id
_entity.type
_entity.pdbx_description
1 polymer ?
#
loop_
_entity_poly.entity_id
_entity_poly.type
_entity_poly.pdbx_seq_one_letter_code
_entity_poly.pdbx_strand_id
1 'polypeptide(L)'
;MLGVVRSARRRLSAAIVGGLVGSLVPVVVPLASTVSATPVAGDYVVTFDSDVDAGAKARKERALGNDVSDVFSDAVDGFVATLDAADVRRLRNDADVVAIEPNSTVRVAASPGRYIVQLRSGASALAAASAVGATDVLTYRQALTGFAADLTAEAYVALSSDPNVISIEPDALVLTSGTQLSPVSWGLDRIDQRRLPLDRTFTYDNGANGVRAYVVDTGVRPTHVEFGGRVVAGYDGVRDGRGTDDCHGHGTHVAGTIAGVTAGVAKSATVVPVRVLGCTGRGWISVVIAGIDWIIADHAAGQPAVANLSLGGTRSAMLNAAVARGVADGVTFTVAAGNSNANACNTSPASETSALTVGASDSLDVRARFSNWGTCLDVFAPGVSIASASNRSDTLMRTLSGTSMAAPHVAGVAALVLGANPTFSPTQVASWIVNDATTSVLGSVGVGSPNKLLYTGSTNTPSPTTVAPTTTVAPTTTVAPTTTVAPTTTVAPTTTVAPTTTVAPTTTVAPTTTVAPTTTTTVAPTTTTTVPRPANDGFANAESISGAGGLIEASNVHATREAYEPTHGGSGGSASLWYRWTAPADGTLVVSTGSTRGAAYSSNFDTLLGVYTGTAVGSLTARATNDDHSPVNGQLWSRVEIEVLGGTRYNIAVDGWGGTKGQVKLSWAFTAVDYSTRPTEPRSVTVNALDGSGLVKWEAPSTLGSGTITYTATAQPGAASCTTAGLHCLIKGLENGTTYSVTVVARNTAGEGPASNPPVTFTPNTATNRPVQTRAWGLDRVDQRTLPLDGMITRTSSGRAVSLYVVDTGVLASHNEFGTRVVQGRNTLENAPNPNDTTDCNGHGTHVAGTAAGQTFGVAPEATIIPVKVLNCFGSGTLAGVVAGLDWIVSHHQAGVPAVANLSLGGSSSVALNQAVARAVADGITVVVAAGNSALDACLTSPGSEPLAVTVGATDRSDARASYSNYGSCVDVFAPGSGILSAGIVDARSEATLSGTSMASPHVAGAAALILDAAPLLSPAEVAGVLTARATRNVVVGPGTGSPNLLVYVGSGTNASGASTPTTPAPTTTVTTVPATPAPTTVPATTVPATTVPATTAPATTVPATTVPATTAPATTVPAAVETSAPTTIARANETVQQSPNEQLRYQASDIGILDVTGPQATVVRSSADQVLVRISNARGSVDVFVDGKKILRTKKRVLLLKSKGIGKKRVTVRASSTK
;
A
#
# COMPACT_ATOMS: atom_id res chain seq x y z
N MET A 1 -54.33 53.42 -17.49
CA MET A 1 -55.67 52.95 -17.93
C MET A 1 -55.52 51.71 -18.81
N LEU A 2 -56.62 50.99 -18.97
CA LEU A 2 -56.94 49.82 -19.81
C LEU A 2 -56.26 49.78 -21.20
N GLY A 3 -56.01 48.63 -21.85
CA GLY A 3 -56.11 47.22 -21.42
C GLY A 3 -56.32 46.20 -22.57
N VAL A 4 -55.90 44.93 -22.36
CA VAL A 4 -56.32 43.68 -23.07
C VAL A 4 -55.87 43.50 -24.55
N VAL A 5 -55.28 42.38 -25.05
CA VAL A 5 -54.71 41.12 -24.48
C VAL A 5 -53.73 40.43 -25.50
N ARG A 6 -52.65 39.78 -24.98
CA ARG A 6 -51.79 38.62 -25.45
C ARG A 6 -51.60 38.26 -26.96
N SER A 7 -50.56 37.55 -27.44
CA SER A 7 -49.14 37.16 -27.08
C SER A 7 -48.68 36.07 -28.10
N ALA A 8 -47.43 35.67 -28.42
CA ALA A 8 -46.01 36.04 -28.15
C ALA A 8 -45.13 35.57 -29.37
N ARG A 9 -43.77 35.66 -29.36
CA ARG A 9 -42.93 35.38 -30.56
C ARG A 9 -41.40 35.16 -30.34
N ARG A 10 -40.77 34.42 -31.30
CA ARG A 10 -39.43 34.63 -31.96
C ARG A 10 -38.09 34.12 -31.35
N ARG A 11 -36.95 34.51 -31.97
CA ARG A 11 -35.64 33.81 -32.14
C ARG A 11 -34.40 34.75 -32.03
N LEU A 12 -33.20 34.15 -31.82
CA LEU A 12 -31.82 34.50 -32.32
C LEU A 12 -30.91 35.60 -31.67
N SER A 13 -29.68 35.18 -31.31
CA SER A 13 -28.32 35.78 -31.55
C SER A 13 -27.67 36.92 -30.72
N ALA A 14 -26.49 36.59 -30.14
CA ALA A 14 -25.16 37.29 -30.18
C ALA A 14 -24.75 38.47 -29.24
N ALA A 15 -24.04 38.12 -28.15
CA ALA A 15 -22.69 38.58 -27.66
C ALA A 15 -22.33 40.02 -27.15
N ILE A 16 -21.43 40.04 -26.13
CA ILE A 16 -20.39 41.04 -25.69
C ILE A 16 -20.55 41.77 -24.31
N VAL A 17 -19.55 41.51 -23.40
CA VAL A 17 -19.00 42.27 -22.23
C VAL A 17 -19.85 42.59 -20.97
N GLY A 18 -19.31 42.23 -19.78
CA GLY A 18 -19.20 43.16 -18.62
C GLY A 18 -19.62 42.69 -17.21
N GLY A 19 -18.67 42.64 -16.25
CA GLY A 19 -18.90 43.09 -14.85
C GLY A 19 -19.08 42.08 -13.68
N LEU A 20 -18.12 42.12 -12.74
CA LEU A 20 -18.16 41.84 -11.28
C LEU A 20 -18.99 40.69 -10.63
N VAL A 21 -18.25 39.81 -9.93
CA VAL A 21 -18.40 39.38 -8.50
C VAL A 21 -19.82 39.09 -7.94
N GLY A 22 -20.06 37.84 -7.53
CA GLY A 22 -21.17 37.45 -6.65
C GLY A 22 -21.24 35.94 -6.37
N SER A 23 -20.77 35.51 -5.20
CA SER A 23 -20.58 34.08 -4.85
C SER A 23 -21.84 33.23 -4.80
N LEU A 24 -21.76 31.98 -5.27
CA LEU A 24 -22.53 30.85 -4.73
C LEU A 24 -21.74 29.54 -4.89
N VAL A 25 -21.90 28.62 -3.94
CA VAL A 25 -21.03 27.44 -3.77
C VAL A 25 -21.48 26.29 -4.67
N PRO A 26 -20.57 25.65 -5.43
CA PRO A 26 -20.84 24.35 -6.04
C PRO A 26 -20.78 23.26 -4.97
N VAL A 27 -21.89 22.54 -4.76
CA VAL A 27 -21.85 21.27 -4.03
C VAL A 27 -21.08 20.27 -4.89
N VAL A 28 -19.85 19.93 -4.49
CA VAL A 28 -19.06 18.89 -5.14
C VAL A 28 -19.67 17.54 -4.77
N VAL A 29 -20.56 17.03 -5.61
CA VAL A 29 -20.87 15.60 -5.64
C VAL A 29 -19.66 14.91 -6.27
N PRO A 30 -18.94 14.03 -5.55
CA PRO A 30 -17.81 13.31 -6.14
C PRO A 30 -18.33 12.37 -7.23
N LEU A 31 -17.81 12.53 -8.44
CA LEU A 31 -18.07 11.61 -9.55
C LEU A 31 -17.30 10.30 -9.30
N ALA A 32 -17.94 9.38 -8.58
CA ALA A 32 -17.48 8.00 -8.41
C ALA A 32 -17.17 7.40 -9.79
N SER A 33 -15.87 7.24 -10.08
CA SER A 33 -15.38 6.94 -11.43
C SER A 33 -15.46 5.45 -11.72
N THR A 34 -16.69 4.96 -11.91
CA THR A 34 -17.04 3.56 -12.14
C THR A 34 -16.68 3.09 -13.55
N VAL A 35 -15.39 3.14 -13.90
CA VAL A 35 -14.83 2.35 -14.99
C VAL A 35 -14.95 0.88 -14.60
N SER A 36 -16.05 0.26 -14.99
CA SER A 36 -16.40 -1.11 -14.61
C SER A 36 -15.55 -2.15 -15.34
N ALA A 37 -14.27 -2.23 -14.97
CA ALA A 37 -13.41 -3.35 -15.31
C ALA A 37 -14.05 -4.66 -14.83
N THR A 38 -14.08 -5.67 -15.71
CA THR A 38 -14.64 -6.99 -15.39
C THR A 38 -13.88 -7.58 -14.20
N PRO A 39 -14.55 -7.95 -13.08
CA PRO A 39 -13.86 -8.45 -11.91
C PRO A 39 -13.19 -9.79 -12.22
N VAL A 40 -11.90 -9.88 -11.86
CA VAL A 40 -11.05 -11.06 -12.05
C VAL A 40 -10.92 -11.78 -10.72
N ALA A 41 -10.87 -13.12 -10.73
CA ALA A 41 -10.65 -13.89 -9.50
C ALA A 41 -9.24 -13.68 -8.95
N GLY A 42 -9.08 -13.57 -7.64
CA GLY A 42 -7.80 -13.32 -6.97
C GLY A 42 -7.97 -12.84 -5.54
N ASP A 43 -6.89 -12.35 -4.92
CA ASP A 43 -6.91 -11.89 -3.53
C ASP A 43 -7.30 -10.41 -3.44
N TYR A 44 -8.28 -10.13 -2.58
CA TYR A 44 -8.84 -8.79 -2.35
C TYR A 44 -8.78 -8.41 -0.88
N VAL A 45 -8.53 -7.13 -0.63
CA VAL A 45 -8.86 -6.47 0.63
C VAL A 45 -10.30 -5.97 0.53
N VAL A 46 -11.13 -6.36 1.49
CA VAL A 46 -12.52 -5.93 1.64
C VAL A 46 -12.61 -5.08 2.91
N THR A 47 -13.12 -3.85 2.79
CA THR A 47 -13.32 -2.95 3.94
C THR A 47 -14.79 -2.58 4.10
N PHE A 48 -15.19 -2.33 5.35
CA PHE A 48 -16.55 -2.01 5.76
C PHE A 48 -16.62 -0.62 6.40
N ASP A 49 -17.84 -0.19 6.74
CA ASP A 49 -18.05 0.96 7.63
C ASP A 49 -17.76 0.58 9.10
N SER A 50 -17.44 1.55 9.97
CA SER A 50 -16.87 1.28 11.32
C SER A 50 -17.85 0.72 12.36
N ASP A 51 -19.09 0.44 11.95
CA ASP A 51 -20.15 -0.14 12.78
C ASP A 51 -20.42 -1.62 12.42
N VAL A 52 -19.58 -2.24 11.58
CA VAL A 52 -19.81 -3.56 10.96
C VAL A 52 -18.88 -4.62 11.54
N ASP A 53 -19.42 -5.72 12.10
CA ASP A 53 -18.61 -6.88 12.53
C ASP A 53 -17.91 -7.54 11.32
N ALA A 54 -16.68 -7.11 11.04
CA ALA A 54 -15.80 -7.68 10.03
C ALA A 54 -15.54 -9.18 10.26
N GLY A 55 -15.57 -9.62 11.51
CA GLY A 55 -15.56 -11.03 11.88
C GLY A 55 -16.82 -11.78 11.42
N ALA A 56 -18.02 -11.20 11.54
CA ALA A 56 -19.26 -11.78 11.01
C ALA A 56 -19.24 -11.85 9.50
N LYS A 57 -18.78 -10.78 8.84
CA LYS A 57 -18.61 -10.76 7.38
C LYS A 57 -17.60 -11.83 6.94
N ALA A 58 -16.46 -11.96 7.62
CA ALA A 58 -15.47 -13.02 7.38
C ALA A 58 -15.99 -14.44 7.67
N ARG A 59 -16.86 -14.62 8.68
CA ARG A 59 -17.56 -15.90 8.96
C ARG A 59 -18.55 -16.24 7.83
N LYS A 60 -19.29 -15.26 7.32
CA LYS A 60 -20.20 -15.37 6.16
C LYS A 60 -19.46 -15.77 4.89
N GLU A 61 -18.31 -15.15 4.60
CA GLU A 61 -17.51 -15.50 3.41
C GLU A 61 -16.92 -16.91 3.47
N ARG A 62 -16.35 -17.31 4.62
CA ARG A 62 -15.88 -18.70 4.82
C ARG A 62 -17.02 -19.71 4.67
N ALA A 63 -18.25 -19.37 5.07
CA ALA A 63 -19.43 -20.21 4.89
C ALA A 63 -19.95 -20.27 3.43
N LEU A 64 -19.58 -19.30 2.58
CA LEU A 64 -19.84 -19.33 1.13
C LEU A 64 -18.74 -20.08 0.34
N GLY A 65 -17.63 -20.44 1.00
CA GLY A 65 -16.54 -21.24 0.43
C GLY A 65 -15.28 -20.45 0.06
N ASN A 66 -15.26 -19.14 0.32
CA ASN A 66 -14.09 -18.30 0.07
C ASN A 66 -13.02 -18.51 1.15
N ASP A 67 -11.75 -18.53 0.72
CA ASP A 67 -10.63 -18.50 1.67
C ASP A 67 -10.44 -17.07 2.18
N VAL A 68 -10.22 -16.92 3.48
CA VAL A 68 -10.15 -15.62 4.17
C VAL A 68 -8.98 -15.68 5.13
N SER A 69 -7.85 -15.11 4.74
CA SER A 69 -6.56 -15.26 5.43
C SER A 69 -6.47 -14.43 6.70
N ASP A 70 -6.90 -13.17 6.61
CA ASP A 70 -6.71 -12.14 7.64
C ASP A 70 -8.02 -11.38 7.88
N VAL A 71 -8.21 -10.87 9.10
CA VAL A 71 -9.35 -10.03 9.50
C VAL A 71 -8.79 -8.87 10.32
N PHE A 72 -9.28 -7.66 10.06
CA PHE A 72 -8.86 -6.40 10.66
C PHE A 72 -10.04 -5.79 11.45
N SER A 73 -9.75 -5.07 12.53
CA SER A 73 -10.78 -4.47 13.41
C SER A 73 -10.32 -3.29 14.28
N ASP A 74 -9.02 -2.96 14.29
CA ASP A 74 -8.48 -1.87 15.12
C ASP A 74 -8.24 -0.60 14.27
N ALA A 75 -7.59 -0.76 13.11
CA ALA A 75 -7.36 0.33 12.15
C ALA A 75 -8.42 0.39 11.03
N VAL A 76 -8.98 -0.74 10.60
CA VAL A 76 -10.07 -0.80 9.62
C VAL A 76 -10.89 -2.04 9.90
N ASP A 77 -12.22 -1.96 9.89
CA ASP A 77 -13.08 -3.14 9.84
C ASP A 77 -13.00 -3.77 8.44
N GLY A 78 -12.41 -4.95 8.34
CA GLY A 78 -12.14 -5.57 7.04
C GLY A 78 -11.61 -7.00 7.09
N PHE A 79 -11.40 -7.59 5.93
CA PHE A 79 -10.68 -8.86 5.80
C PHE A 79 -9.96 -8.97 4.45
N VAL A 80 -9.04 -9.94 4.37
CA VAL A 80 -8.40 -10.37 3.12
C VAL A 80 -9.02 -11.69 2.70
N ALA A 81 -9.47 -11.79 1.45
CA ALA A 81 -10.08 -13.01 0.92
C ALA A 81 -9.69 -13.27 -0.55
N THR A 82 -9.51 -14.54 -0.89
CA THR A 82 -9.48 -14.99 -2.29
C THR A 82 -10.92 -15.05 -2.79
N LEU A 83 -11.30 -14.13 -3.67
CA LEU A 83 -12.67 -13.98 -4.18
C LEU A 83 -12.73 -14.29 -5.69
N ASP A 84 -13.85 -14.87 -6.11
CA ASP A 84 -14.16 -15.07 -7.53
C ASP A 84 -14.87 -13.84 -8.15
N ALA A 85 -15.09 -13.88 -9.47
CA ALA A 85 -15.73 -12.77 -10.18
C ALA A 85 -17.20 -12.55 -9.77
N ALA A 86 -17.92 -13.56 -9.29
CA ALA A 86 -19.28 -13.45 -8.79
C ALA A 86 -19.33 -12.90 -7.36
N ASP A 87 -18.41 -13.30 -6.49
CA ASP A 87 -18.35 -12.81 -5.11
C ASP A 87 -17.86 -11.37 -5.01
N VAL A 88 -16.90 -10.95 -5.86
CA VAL A 88 -16.57 -9.53 -6.02
C VAL A 88 -17.80 -8.72 -6.48
N ARG A 89 -18.66 -9.26 -7.35
CA ARG A 89 -19.94 -8.61 -7.71
C ARG A 89 -20.93 -8.60 -6.56
N ARG A 90 -21.04 -9.68 -5.79
CA ARG A 90 -21.96 -9.78 -4.64
C ARG A 90 -21.59 -8.80 -3.55
N LEU A 91 -20.32 -8.76 -3.13
CA LEU A 91 -19.85 -7.88 -2.07
C LEU A 91 -19.85 -6.40 -2.49
N ARG A 92 -19.58 -6.06 -3.75
CA ARG A 92 -19.79 -4.69 -4.29
C ARG A 92 -21.27 -4.25 -4.31
N ASN A 93 -22.21 -5.13 -3.98
CA ASN A 93 -23.63 -4.82 -3.77
C ASN A 93 -24.11 -5.12 -2.33
N ASP A 94 -23.19 -5.48 -1.41
CA ASP A 94 -23.47 -5.62 0.02
C ASP A 94 -23.31 -4.22 0.63
N ALA A 95 -24.39 -3.66 1.19
CA ALA A 95 -24.48 -2.23 1.53
C ALA A 95 -23.48 -1.78 2.62
N ASP A 96 -22.89 -2.72 3.34
CA ASP A 96 -21.94 -2.46 4.42
C ASP A 96 -20.49 -2.36 3.90
N VAL A 97 -20.22 -2.70 2.62
CA VAL A 97 -18.88 -2.69 2.01
C VAL A 97 -18.52 -1.30 1.49
N VAL A 98 -17.43 -0.73 2.00
CA VAL A 98 -16.90 0.58 1.59
C VAL A 98 -15.95 0.44 0.39
N ALA A 99 -15.06 -0.56 0.39
CA ALA A 99 -14.16 -0.80 -0.73
C ALA A 99 -13.86 -2.30 -0.96
N ILE A 100 -13.58 -2.64 -2.23
CA ILE A 100 -12.97 -3.91 -2.65
C ILE A 100 -11.84 -3.62 -3.61
N GLU A 101 -10.63 -3.88 -3.14
CA GLU A 101 -9.36 -3.53 -3.79
C GLU A 101 -8.50 -4.79 -3.95
N PRO A 102 -7.94 -5.09 -5.14
CA PRO A 102 -6.98 -6.19 -5.28
C PRO A 102 -5.80 -5.99 -4.33
N ASN A 103 -5.27 -7.07 -3.75
CA ASN A 103 -4.15 -7.02 -2.80
C ASN A 103 -2.83 -6.61 -3.51
N SER A 104 -2.65 -5.30 -3.72
CA SER A 104 -1.61 -4.74 -4.59
C SER A 104 -0.23 -4.63 -3.92
N THR A 105 0.81 -4.37 -4.71
CA THR A 105 2.19 -4.20 -4.20
C THR A 105 2.50 -2.76 -3.80
N VAL A 106 2.99 -2.57 -2.57
CA VAL A 106 3.49 -1.30 -2.00
C VAL A 106 5.02 -1.32 -1.98
N ARG A 107 5.69 -0.16 -2.17
CA ARG A 107 7.16 -0.07 -2.29
C ARG A 107 7.79 1.14 -1.58
N VAL A 108 9.11 1.08 -1.38
CA VAL A 108 10.00 2.23 -1.03
C VAL A 108 10.15 3.23 -2.20
N ALA A 109 10.61 4.46 -1.93
CA ALA A 109 10.76 5.51 -2.96
C ALA A 109 12.09 6.31 -2.86
N ALA A 110 13.11 6.00 -3.70
CA ALA A 110 14.43 6.67 -3.67
C ALA A 110 15.20 6.89 -5.02
N SER A 111 16.10 7.92 -5.19
CA SER A 111 16.93 8.18 -6.43
C SER A 111 18.08 9.29 -6.44
N PRO A 112 19.35 9.06 -6.90
CA PRO A 112 20.48 10.08 -7.01
C PRO A 112 20.67 10.88 -8.36
N GLY A 113 21.60 11.88 -8.49
CA GLY A 113 21.83 12.72 -9.72
C GLY A 113 23.07 13.70 -9.82
N ARG A 114 23.18 14.50 -10.93
CA ARG A 114 24.37 15.28 -11.47
C ARG A 114 24.08 16.80 -11.79
N TYR A 115 25.10 17.67 -12.01
CA TYR A 115 24.95 19.16 -12.11
C TYR A 115 25.82 19.95 -13.13
N ILE A 116 25.38 21.17 -13.48
CA ILE A 116 26.05 22.24 -14.26
C ILE A 116 26.26 23.51 -13.40
N VAL A 117 27.40 24.18 -13.53
CA VAL A 117 27.84 25.36 -12.74
C VAL A 117 28.28 26.50 -13.68
N GLN A 118 27.63 27.67 -13.61
CA GLN A 118 28.03 28.87 -14.35
C GLN A 118 28.85 29.83 -13.47
N LEU A 119 29.88 30.46 -14.04
CA LEU A 119 30.82 31.36 -13.37
C LEU A 119 30.88 32.75 -14.03
N ARG A 120 31.32 33.75 -13.25
CA ARG A 120 31.58 35.12 -13.71
C ARG A 120 32.77 35.16 -14.67
N SER A 121 32.67 36.06 -15.66
CA SER A 121 33.74 36.31 -16.63
C SER A 121 35.06 36.65 -15.93
N GLY A 122 36.10 35.84 -16.17
CA GLY A 122 37.42 35.96 -15.54
C GLY A 122 37.70 34.93 -14.43
N ALA A 123 36.70 34.22 -13.92
CA ALA A 123 36.89 33.18 -12.91
C ALA A 123 37.44 31.86 -13.51
N SER A 124 38.21 31.11 -12.72
CA SER A 124 38.84 29.86 -13.16
C SER A 124 37.99 28.64 -12.82
N ALA A 125 37.29 28.11 -13.83
CA ALA A 125 36.42 26.93 -13.71
C ALA A 125 37.08 25.71 -13.07
N LEU A 126 38.33 25.41 -13.45
CA LEU A 126 39.04 24.26 -12.91
C LEU A 126 39.44 24.47 -11.43
N ALA A 127 39.77 25.70 -11.04
CA ALA A 127 40.12 26.01 -9.66
C ALA A 127 38.90 25.92 -8.74
N ALA A 128 37.75 26.45 -9.17
CA ALA A 128 36.49 26.35 -8.42
C ALA A 128 36.06 24.89 -8.23
N ALA A 129 36.07 24.08 -9.30
CA ALA A 129 35.73 22.66 -9.23
C ALA A 129 36.68 21.86 -8.31
N SER A 130 38.00 22.09 -8.42
CA SER A 130 38.99 21.41 -7.56
C SER A 130 38.93 21.86 -6.09
N ALA A 131 38.56 23.12 -5.81
CA ALA A 131 38.45 23.64 -4.44
C ALA A 131 37.36 22.95 -3.62
N VAL A 132 36.36 22.35 -4.27
CA VAL A 132 35.26 21.63 -3.62
C VAL A 132 35.30 20.10 -3.79
N GLY A 133 36.36 19.58 -4.43
CA GLY A 133 36.53 18.13 -4.66
C GLY A 133 35.56 17.53 -5.68
N ALA A 134 35.03 18.31 -6.61
CA ALA A 134 34.07 17.84 -7.62
C ALA A 134 34.66 16.76 -8.56
N THR A 135 33.83 15.79 -8.95
CA THR A 135 34.20 14.67 -9.85
C THR A 135 33.60 14.82 -11.24
N ASP A 136 34.16 14.13 -12.24
CA ASP A 136 33.71 14.19 -13.65
C ASP A 136 33.56 15.61 -14.25
N VAL A 137 34.52 16.47 -13.89
CA VAL A 137 34.54 17.91 -14.21
C VAL A 137 34.81 18.18 -15.70
N LEU A 138 33.86 18.82 -16.38
CA LEU A 138 33.94 19.29 -17.77
C LEU A 138 33.85 20.82 -17.82
N THR A 139 34.94 21.53 -18.15
CA THR A 139 34.97 23.02 -18.10
C THR A 139 34.56 23.71 -19.41
N TYR A 140 33.77 24.77 -19.30
CA TYR A 140 33.30 25.62 -20.40
C TYR A 140 33.97 27.00 -20.40
N ARG A 141 34.28 27.55 -21.59
CA ARG A 141 34.94 28.86 -21.76
C ARG A 141 34.45 29.73 -22.92
N GLN A 142 33.60 29.24 -23.82
CA GLN A 142 33.20 29.98 -25.03
C GLN A 142 31.70 30.24 -25.14
N ALA A 143 30.84 29.26 -24.84
CA ALA A 143 29.39 29.48 -24.76
C ALA A 143 28.98 30.16 -23.43
N LEU A 144 29.61 29.72 -22.34
CA LEU A 144 29.60 30.35 -21.02
C LEU A 144 30.94 30.07 -20.33
N THR A 145 31.27 30.84 -19.29
CA THR A 145 32.36 30.51 -18.36
C THR A 145 31.77 29.62 -17.27
N GLY A 146 32.30 28.43 -17.02
CA GLY A 146 31.68 27.48 -16.09
C GLY A 146 32.26 26.06 -16.16
N PHE A 147 31.57 25.10 -15.56
CA PHE A 147 31.84 23.67 -15.69
C PHE A 147 30.61 22.82 -15.35
N ALA A 148 30.53 21.59 -15.83
CA ALA A 148 29.60 20.57 -15.31
C ALA A 148 30.38 19.50 -14.53
N ALA A 149 29.76 18.89 -13.54
CA ALA A 149 30.39 17.90 -12.66
C ALA A 149 29.36 17.05 -11.91
N ASP A 150 29.81 15.88 -11.46
CA ASP A 150 29.15 15.17 -10.37
C ASP A 150 29.54 15.89 -9.06
N LEU A 151 28.53 16.47 -8.40
CA LEU A 151 28.68 17.17 -7.13
C LEU A 151 28.05 16.34 -6.02
N THR A 152 28.79 16.12 -4.92
CA THR A 152 28.13 15.75 -3.66
C THR A 152 27.29 16.94 -3.16
N ALA A 153 26.40 16.70 -2.19
CA ALA A 153 25.61 17.77 -1.59
C ALA A 153 26.51 18.87 -0.98
N GLU A 154 27.72 18.52 -0.53
CA GLU A 154 28.73 19.41 0.05
C GLU A 154 29.38 20.26 -1.03
N ALA A 155 29.78 19.63 -2.15
CA ALA A 155 30.35 20.34 -3.29
C ALA A 155 29.35 21.32 -3.93
N TYR A 156 28.06 20.96 -4.00
CA TYR A 156 27.00 21.85 -4.47
C TYR A 156 26.91 23.12 -3.63
N VAL A 157 26.84 23.01 -2.29
CA VAL A 157 26.69 24.20 -1.41
C VAL A 157 27.95 25.05 -1.33
N ALA A 158 29.13 24.42 -1.35
CA ALA A 158 30.39 25.16 -1.39
C ALA A 158 30.49 26.03 -2.66
N LEU A 159 30.04 25.51 -3.81
CA LEU A 159 29.98 26.28 -5.06
C LEU A 159 28.85 27.31 -5.07
N SER A 160 27.64 26.99 -4.61
CA SER A 160 26.52 27.95 -4.61
C SER A 160 26.77 29.16 -3.70
N SER A 161 27.79 29.08 -2.85
CA SER A 161 28.27 30.14 -1.96
C SER A 161 29.52 30.89 -2.47
N ASP A 162 30.15 30.44 -3.56
CA ASP A 162 31.31 31.11 -4.15
C ASP A 162 30.85 32.41 -4.86
N PRO A 163 31.36 33.61 -4.49
CA PRO A 163 30.99 34.86 -5.15
C PRO A 163 31.33 34.89 -6.65
N ASN A 164 32.16 33.98 -7.15
CA ASN A 164 32.47 33.80 -8.57
C ASN A 164 31.45 32.95 -9.34
N VAL A 165 30.54 32.24 -8.65
CA VAL A 165 29.43 31.51 -9.26
C VAL A 165 28.29 32.48 -9.62
N ILE A 166 27.61 32.18 -10.73
CA ILE A 166 26.41 32.88 -11.23
C ILE A 166 25.16 32.03 -10.98
N SER A 167 25.19 30.75 -11.35
CA SER A 167 24.12 29.78 -11.11
C SER A 167 24.69 28.37 -10.98
N ILE A 168 23.93 27.48 -10.33
CA ILE A 168 24.13 26.03 -10.39
C ILE A 168 22.78 25.40 -10.68
N GLU A 169 22.73 24.61 -11.75
CA GLU A 169 21.52 23.99 -12.27
C GLU A 169 21.75 22.47 -12.31
N PRO A 170 20.79 21.63 -11.89
CA PRO A 170 20.90 20.19 -12.09
C PRO A 170 21.00 19.86 -13.59
N ASP A 171 21.87 18.92 -13.95
CA ASP A 171 22.14 18.57 -15.36
C ASP A 171 20.90 17.88 -15.94
N ALA A 172 20.15 18.61 -16.76
CA ALA A 172 18.79 18.27 -17.14
C ALA A 172 18.73 17.65 -18.54
N LEU A 173 18.36 16.37 -18.61
CA LEU A 173 18.15 15.68 -19.89
C LEU A 173 16.96 16.30 -20.64
N VAL A 174 17.24 16.89 -21.80
CA VAL A 174 16.20 17.40 -22.72
C VAL A 174 15.62 16.22 -23.51
N LEU A 175 14.32 15.99 -23.42
CA LEU A 175 13.67 14.75 -23.87
C LEU A 175 12.70 14.93 -25.05
N THR A 176 12.80 14.02 -26.03
CA THR A 176 11.76 13.70 -27.03
C THR A 176 11.76 12.20 -27.38
N SER A 177 11.87 11.32 -26.38
CA SER A 177 11.89 9.86 -26.50
C SER A 177 11.56 9.20 -25.14
N GLY A 178 11.28 7.89 -25.10
CA GLY A 178 10.88 7.19 -23.88
C GLY A 178 12.04 6.47 -23.18
N THR A 179 12.55 6.99 -22.06
CA THR A 179 13.70 6.40 -21.37
C THR A 179 13.28 5.55 -20.15
N GLN A 180 13.55 4.25 -20.18
CA GLN A 180 13.43 3.33 -19.04
C GLN A 180 14.67 3.45 -18.15
N LEU A 181 14.50 3.91 -16.91
CA LEU A 181 15.57 3.89 -15.92
C LEU A 181 15.73 2.48 -15.32
N SER A 182 16.98 2.07 -15.07
CA SER A 182 17.40 0.76 -14.56
C SER A 182 16.73 -0.42 -15.26
N PRO A 183 16.97 -0.65 -16.56
CA PRO A 183 16.37 -1.75 -17.30
C PRO A 183 16.72 -3.12 -16.68
N VAL A 184 15.75 -4.04 -16.69
CA VAL A 184 15.88 -5.37 -16.04
C VAL A 184 16.96 -6.24 -16.68
N SER A 185 17.35 -5.93 -17.92
CA SER A 185 18.50 -6.49 -18.61
C SER A 185 19.48 -5.38 -18.95
N TRP A 186 20.74 -5.52 -18.52
CA TRP A 186 21.86 -4.66 -18.96
C TRP A 186 22.03 -4.65 -20.49
N GLY A 187 21.49 -5.65 -21.18
CA GLY A 187 21.52 -5.71 -22.65
C GLY A 187 20.63 -4.68 -23.33
N LEU A 188 19.73 -4.01 -22.61
CA LEU A 188 18.98 -2.86 -23.10
C LEU A 188 19.83 -1.58 -22.98
N ASP A 189 20.30 -1.30 -21.77
CA ASP A 189 21.29 -0.26 -21.38
C ASP A 189 22.48 -0.21 -22.35
N ARG A 190 23.04 -1.37 -22.71
CA ARG A 190 24.18 -1.40 -23.64
C ARG A 190 23.83 -1.00 -25.08
N ILE A 191 22.59 -1.10 -25.54
CA ILE A 191 22.26 -0.91 -26.97
C ILE A 191 21.75 0.49 -27.33
N ASP A 192 21.30 1.33 -26.40
CA ASP A 192 20.97 2.74 -26.72
C ASP A 192 22.09 3.74 -26.42
N GLN A 193 23.13 3.31 -25.69
CA GLN A 193 24.41 4.02 -25.59
C GLN A 193 25.50 3.44 -26.52
N ARG A 194 26.52 4.24 -26.86
CA ARG A 194 27.63 3.79 -27.73
C ARG A 194 28.88 3.32 -26.98
N ARG A 195 29.10 3.75 -25.72
CA ARG A 195 30.33 3.48 -24.97
C ARG A 195 30.02 3.11 -23.53
N LEU A 196 30.81 2.18 -22.98
CA LEU A 196 30.88 1.94 -21.54
C LEU A 196 31.49 3.16 -20.81
N PRO A 197 31.21 3.37 -19.51
CA PRO A 197 30.38 2.54 -18.61
C PRO A 197 28.88 2.59 -18.94
N LEU A 198 28.14 1.56 -18.48
CA LEU A 198 26.68 1.52 -18.56
C LEU A 198 26.06 2.68 -17.77
N ASP A 199 25.10 3.41 -18.37
CA ASP A 199 24.47 4.58 -17.74
C ASP A 199 23.17 4.25 -16.98
N ARG A 200 22.71 3.00 -17.06
CA ARG A 200 21.49 2.49 -16.40
C ARG A 200 20.22 3.14 -16.92
N THR A 201 20.20 3.57 -18.17
CA THR A 201 18.98 3.94 -18.87
C THR A 201 18.66 2.94 -19.98
N PHE A 202 17.55 3.12 -20.69
CA PHE A 202 17.28 2.49 -21.98
C PHE A 202 16.23 3.31 -22.71
N THR A 203 16.66 4.05 -23.71
CA THR A 203 15.85 4.94 -24.52
C THR A 203 15.23 4.18 -25.68
N TYR A 204 13.91 4.05 -25.64
CA TYR A 204 13.08 3.40 -26.65
C TYR A 204 12.03 4.37 -27.20
N ASP A 205 11.82 4.33 -28.50
CA ASP A 205 10.66 4.94 -29.12
C ASP A 205 9.54 3.88 -29.19
N ASN A 206 8.28 4.28 -28.93
CA ASN A 206 7.13 3.36 -28.99
C ASN A 206 6.72 2.98 -30.44
N GLY A 207 7.66 3.06 -31.40
CA GLY A 207 7.39 3.01 -32.83
C GLY A 207 6.92 1.65 -33.36
N ALA A 208 7.26 0.53 -32.71
CA ALA A 208 6.99 -0.84 -33.18
C ALA A 208 5.51 -1.28 -33.14
N ASN A 209 4.55 -0.36 -33.06
CA ASN A 209 3.13 -0.65 -33.15
C ASN A 209 2.80 -1.15 -34.57
N GLY A 210 2.01 -2.23 -34.68
CA GLY A 210 1.68 -2.86 -35.96
C GLY A 210 2.78 -3.76 -36.55
N VAL A 211 3.92 -3.96 -35.87
CA VAL A 211 4.97 -4.90 -36.32
C VAL A 211 4.73 -6.30 -35.75
N ARG A 212 4.73 -7.33 -36.62
CA ARG A 212 4.65 -8.74 -36.19
C ARG A 212 6.05 -9.32 -35.95
N ALA A 213 6.25 -9.93 -34.78
CA ALA A 213 7.49 -10.59 -34.38
C ALA A 213 7.27 -12.10 -34.26
N TYR A 214 7.72 -12.86 -35.26
CA TYR A 214 7.66 -14.31 -35.30
C TYR A 214 8.78 -14.93 -34.46
N VAL A 215 8.42 -15.78 -33.50
CA VAL A 215 9.35 -16.42 -32.55
C VAL A 215 9.46 -17.91 -32.88
N VAL A 216 10.51 -18.27 -33.62
CA VAL A 216 10.72 -19.62 -34.17
C VAL A 216 11.54 -20.47 -33.19
N ASP A 217 10.85 -21.09 -32.21
CA ASP A 217 11.47 -21.64 -31.00
C ASP A 217 10.64 -22.78 -30.33
N THR A 218 10.67 -22.91 -28.99
CA THR A 218 9.98 -23.94 -28.19
C THR A 218 8.51 -23.67 -27.89
N GLY A 219 7.98 -22.55 -28.40
CA GLY A 219 6.67 -21.99 -28.04
C GLY A 219 6.81 -20.72 -27.20
N VAL A 220 5.69 -20.11 -26.80
CA VAL A 220 5.65 -18.95 -25.88
C VAL A 220 4.55 -19.19 -24.85
N ARG A 221 4.74 -18.80 -23.57
CA ARG A 221 3.64 -18.69 -22.59
C ARG A 221 2.84 -17.41 -22.86
N PRO A 222 1.60 -17.47 -23.40
CA PRO A 222 0.88 -16.28 -23.84
C PRO A 222 0.38 -15.40 -22.69
N THR A 223 0.17 -16.00 -21.52
CA THR A 223 -0.37 -15.36 -20.31
C THR A 223 0.66 -14.57 -19.49
N HIS A 224 1.96 -14.61 -19.85
CA HIS A 224 3.02 -13.94 -19.09
C HIS A 224 2.91 -12.41 -19.19
N VAL A 225 3.00 -11.71 -18.05
CA VAL A 225 2.68 -10.26 -17.94
C VAL A 225 3.53 -9.39 -18.86
N GLU A 226 4.78 -9.79 -19.13
CA GLU A 226 5.65 -9.11 -20.11
C GLU A 226 4.99 -8.87 -21.48
N PHE A 227 4.05 -9.72 -21.91
CA PHE A 227 3.39 -9.56 -23.21
C PHE A 227 2.11 -8.72 -23.17
N GLY A 228 1.47 -8.56 -22.00
CA GLY A 228 0.24 -7.76 -21.88
C GLY A 228 -0.87 -8.14 -22.88
N GLY A 229 -1.01 -9.43 -23.22
CA GLY A 229 -1.97 -9.92 -24.21
C GLY A 229 -1.54 -9.81 -25.68
N ARG A 230 -0.33 -9.33 -25.99
CA ARG A 230 0.18 -9.18 -27.37
C ARG A 230 0.68 -10.47 -28.04
N VAL A 231 0.48 -11.64 -27.43
CA VAL A 231 0.75 -12.94 -28.08
C VAL A 231 -0.51 -13.38 -28.81
N VAL A 232 -0.43 -13.53 -30.13
CA VAL A 232 -1.55 -13.95 -30.98
C VAL A 232 -1.45 -15.43 -31.36
N ALA A 233 -2.45 -15.96 -32.08
CA ALA A 233 -2.42 -17.32 -32.61
C ALA A 233 -1.19 -17.55 -33.52
N GLY A 234 -0.70 -18.79 -33.54
CA GLY A 234 0.52 -19.17 -34.24
C GLY A 234 0.59 -20.66 -34.58
N TYR A 235 1.80 -21.16 -34.82
CA TYR A 235 2.03 -22.48 -35.43
C TYR A 235 2.59 -23.52 -34.46
N ASP A 236 2.03 -24.74 -34.48
CA ASP A 236 2.59 -25.93 -33.83
C ASP A 236 3.08 -26.95 -34.87
N GLY A 237 4.40 -26.95 -35.09
CA GLY A 237 5.10 -27.95 -35.89
C GLY A 237 5.51 -29.20 -35.11
N VAL A 238 5.41 -29.18 -33.78
CA VAL A 238 5.79 -30.30 -32.88
C VAL A 238 4.63 -31.29 -32.73
N ARG A 239 3.38 -30.78 -32.69
CA ARG A 239 2.13 -31.55 -32.71
C ARG A 239 2.00 -32.58 -31.59
N ASP A 240 2.56 -32.26 -30.42
CA ASP A 240 2.50 -33.09 -29.20
C ASP A 240 1.25 -32.83 -28.34
N GLY A 241 0.24 -32.15 -28.91
CA GLY A 241 -1.02 -31.81 -28.23
C GLY A 241 -0.95 -30.55 -27.35
N ARG A 242 0.18 -29.83 -27.32
CA ARG A 242 0.35 -28.59 -26.53
C ARG A 242 0.05 -27.30 -27.32
N GLY A 243 -0.18 -27.38 -28.62
CA GLY A 243 -0.29 -26.18 -29.46
C GLY A 243 1.01 -25.37 -29.39
N THR A 244 0.89 -24.05 -29.20
CA THR A 244 2.03 -23.10 -29.18
C THR A 244 2.70 -22.90 -27.82
N ASP A 245 2.24 -23.58 -26.75
CA ASP A 245 2.71 -23.35 -25.38
C ASP A 245 4.17 -23.78 -25.13
N ASP A 246 4.94 -22.93 -24.45
CA ASP A 246 6.35 -23.18 -24.14
C ASP A 246 6.54 -24.14 -22.96
N CYS A 247 6.87 -25.39 -23.26
CA CYS A 247 7.23 -26.39 -22.25
C CYS A 247 8.72 -26.41 -21.84
N HIS A 248 9.59 -25.58 -22.46
CA HIS A 248 11.04 -25.58 -22.20
C HIS A 248 11.55 -24.27 -21.56
N GLY A 249 10.88 -23.15 -21.81
CA GLY A 249 11.22 -21.85 -21.24
C GLY A 249 12.35 -21.13 -21.97
N HIS A 250 12.48 -21.36 -23.28
CA HIS A 250 13.45 -20.70 -24.15
C HIS A 250 12.74 -19.70 -25.07
N GLY A 251 11.75 -20.14 -25.85
CA GLY A 251 10.96 -19.25 -26.70
C GLY A 251 10.22 -18.15 -25.93
N THR A 252 9.77 -18.41 -24.70
CA THR A 252 9.22 -17.36 -23.82
C THR A 252 10.27 -16.30 -23.45
N HIS A 253 11.51 -16.70 -23.17
CA HIS A 253 12.61 -15.81 -22.82
C HIS A 253 13.04 -14.97 -24.04
N VAL A 254 13.18 -15.63 -25.20
CA VAL A 254 13.44 -15.00 -26.49
C VAL A 254 12.36 -13.95 -26.82
N ALA A 255 11.08 -14.33 -26.76
CA ALA A 255 9.95 -13.42 -27.01
C ALA A 255 9.96 -12.20 -26.09
N GLY A 256 10.25 -12.39 -24.80
CA GLY A 256 10.36 -11.30 -23.83
C GLY A 256 11.51 -10.34 -24.13
N THR A 257 12.63 -10.81 -24.69
CA THR A 257 13.76 -9.94 -25.10
C THR A 257 13.44 -9.13 -26.36
N ILE A 258 12.61 -9.66 -27.27
CA ILE A 258 12.12 -8.89 -28.42
C ILE A 258 11.13 -7.82 -27.96
N ALA A 259 10.09 -8.21 -27.22
CA ALA A 259 8.86 -7.43 -27.10
C ALA A 259 8.23 -7.38 -25.69
N GLY A 260 8.91 -7.81 -24.63
CA GLY A 260 8.45 -7.66 -23.26
C GLY A 260 8.30 -6.20 -22.80
N VAL A 261 7.35 -5.88 -21.92
CA VAL A 261 7.15 -4.49 -21.44
C VAL A 261 8.30 -3.98 -20.55
N THR A 262 9.00 -4.86 -19.81
CA THR A 262 10.17 -4.48 -19.01
C THR A 262 11.50 -4.96 -19.59
N ALA A 263 11.53 -6.12 -20.26
CA ALA A 263 12.73 -6.75 -20.82
C ALA A 263 12.89 -6.62 -22.34
N GLY A 264 11.88 -6.09 -23.04
CA GLY A 264 11.86 -6.02 -24.50
C GLY A 264 12.41 -4.73 -25.08
N VAL A 265 13.08 -4.85 -26.22
CA VAL A 265 13.53 -3.73 -27.05
C VAL A 265 12.36 -3.06 -27.79
N ALA A 266 11.50 -3.86 -28.44
CA ALA A 266 10.35 -3.41 -29.24
C ALA A 266 9.03 -3.60 -28.49
N LYS A 267 8.83 -2.82 -27.44
CA LYS A 267 7.76 -2.99 -26.43
C LYS A 267 6.32 -3.00 -26.96
N SER A 268 6.08 -2.44 -28.14
CA SER A 268 4.75 -2.34 -28.77
C SER A 268 4.49 -3.42 -29.83
N ALA A 269 5.46 -4.27 -30.17
CA ALA A 269 5.31 -5.30 -31.20
C ALA A 269 4.32 -6.42 -30.82
N THR A 270 3.71 -7.05 -31.82
CA THR A 270 2.83 -8.22 -31.67
C THR A 270 3.64 -9.51 -31.79
N VAL A 271 3.51 -10.44 -30.85
CA VAL A 271 4.28 -11.69 -30.80
C VAL A 271 3.51 -12.83 -31.47
N VAL A 272 4.12 -13.51 -32.43
CA VAL A 272 3.55 -14.68 -33.12
C VAL A 272 4.40 -15.93 -32.79
N PRO A 273 3.89 -16.90 -32.01
CA PRO A 273 4.65 -18.09 -31.64
C PRO A 273 4.71 -19.10 -32.79
N VAL A 274 5.91 -19.54 -33.18
CA VAL A 274 6.15 -20.54 -34.22
C VAL A 274 6.95 -21.70 -33.62
N ARG A 275 6.21 -22.65 -33.05
CA ARG A 275 6.78 -23.74 -32.24
C ARG A 275 7.32 -24.86 -33.13
N VAL A 276 8.64 -24.96 -33.20
CA VAL A 276 9.39 -25.93 -34.01
C VAL A 276 10.36 -26.79 -33.21
N LEU A 277 10.56 -26.47 -31.93
CA LEU A 277 11.37 -27.22 -30.97
C LEU A 277 10.48 -27.82 -29.88
N GLY A 278 10.68 -29.10 -29.57
CA GLY A 278 9.98 -29.78 -28.47
C GLY A 278 10.53 -29.42 -27.08
N CYS A 279 9.93 -29.98 -26.03
CA CYS A 279 10.24 -29.68 -24.62
C CYS A 279 11.68 -29.98 -24.17
N THR A 280 12.51 -30.59 -25.02
CA THR A 280 13.94 -30.84 -24.81
C THR A 280 14.85 -29.78 -25.47
N GLY A 281 14.28 -28.69 -26.01
CA GLY A 281 15.03 -27.67 -26.75
C GLY A 281 15.56 -28.15 -28.11
N ARG A 282 14.92 -29.17 -28.69
CA ARG A 282 15.36 -29.84 -29.93
C ARG A 282 14.20 -30.01 -30.92
N GLY A 283 14.52 -29.93 -32.20
CA GLY A 283 13.58 -30.13 -33.30
C GLY A 283 14.34 -30.51 -34.58
N TRP A 284 13.60 -30.87 -35.63
CA TRP A 284 14.17 -31.27 -36.91
C TRP A 284 14.22 -30.09 -37.87
N ILE A 285 15.25 -30.03 -38.73
CA ILE A 285 15.38 -28.96 -39.75
C ILE A 285 14.15 -28.92 -40.67
N SER A 286 13.52 -30.06 -40.96
CA SER A 286 12.24 -30.13 -41.70
C SER A 286 11.08 -29.42 -40.99
N VAL A 287 11.01 -29.47 -39.65
CA VAL A 287 9.99 -28.77 -38.86
C VAL A 287 10.28 -27.28 -38.78
N VAL A 288 11.55 -26.88 -38.70
CA VAL A 288 11.97 -25.47 -38.80
C VAL A 288 11.60 -24.89 -40.17
N ILE A 289 11.89 -25.61 -41.26
CA ILE A 289 11.51 -25.22 -42.63
C ILE A 289 9.99 -25.11 -42.76
N ALA A 290 9.22 -26.07 -42.23
CA ALA A 290 7.74 -25.99 -42.23
C ALA A 290 7.19 -24.81 -41.41
N GLY A 291 7.89 -24.38 -40.35
CA GLY A 291 7.57 -23.15 -39.63
C GLY A 291 7.83 -21.88 -40.46
N ILE A 292 8.91 -21.84 -41.25
CA ILE A 292 9.21 -20.73 -42.16
C ILE A 292 8.21 -20.69 -43.35
N ASP A 293 7.86 -21.86 -43.89
CA ASP A 293 6.84 -22.02 -44.93
C ASP A 293 5.46 -21.51 -44.44
N TRP A 294 5.11 -21.79 -43.19
CA TRP A 294 3.92 -21.23 -42.55
C TRP A 294 4.00 -19.71 -42.34
N ILE A 295 5.17 -19.16 -41.96
CA ILE A 295 5.35 -17.70 -41.84
C ILE A 295 5.04 -17.02 -43.17
N ILE A 296 5.56 -17.53 -44.29
CA ILE A 296 5.30 -16.99 -45.64
C ILE A 296 3.80 -17.08 -46.01
N ALA A 297 3.08 -18.08 -45.49
CA ALA A 297 1.63 -18.23 -45.73
C ALA A 297 0.72 -17.39 -44.81
N ASP A 298 1.20 -16.99 -43.63
CA ASP A 298 0.50 -16.15 -42.63
C ASP A 298 0.89 -14.66 -42.72
N HIS A 299 2.02 -14.35 -43.36
CA HIS A 299 2.46 -12.99 -43.62
C HIS A 299 1.62 -12.35 -44.74
N ALA A 300 1.09 -11.15 -44.48
CA ALA A 300 0.34 -10.37 -45.46
C ALA A 300 1.28 -9.41 -46.18
N ALA A 301 1.24 -9.37 -47.52
CA ALA A 301 2.12 -8.52 -48.32
C ALA A 301 2.03 -7.04 -47.90
N GLY A 302 3.15 -6.47 -47.48
CA GLY A 302 3.24 -5.09 -46.97
C GLY A 302 3.00 -4.92 -45.46
N GLN A 303 2.80 -6.00 -44.70
CA GLN A 303 2.79 -5.99 -43.24
C GLN A 303 4.22 -5.89 -42.70
N PRO A 304 4.55 -4.94 -41.80
CA PRO A 304 5.86 -4.91 -41.16
C PRO A 304 6.09 -6.17 -40.30
N ALA A 305 7.15 -6.93 -40.59
CA ALA A 305 7.41 -8.21 -39.94
C ALA A 305 8.91 -8.52 -39.71
N VAL A 306 9.20 -9.14 -38.57
CA VAL A 306 10.51 -9.69 -38.20
C VAL A 306 10.36 -11.14 -37.74
N ALA A 307 11.33 -12.01 -38.07
CA ALA A 307 11.36 -13.41 -37.65
C ALA A 307 12.70 -13.74 -36.97
N ASN A 308 12.65 -14.14 -35.70
CA ASN A 308 13.84 -14.46 -34.92
C ASN A 308 13.99 -15.96 -34.71
N LEU A 309 15.13 -16.50 -35.19
CA LEU A 309 15.52 -17.90 -35.06
C LEU A 309 16.68 -17.99 -34.05
N SER A 310 16.36 -18.12 -32.77
CA SER A 310 17.33 -18.31 -31.68
C SER A 310 17.91 -19.74 -31.60
N LEU A 311 17.93 -20.43 -32.74
CA LEU A 311 18.31 -21.84 -32.94
C LEU A 311 19.42 -21.98 -33.98
N GLY A 312 20.05 -23.16 -34.05
CA GLY A 312 21.05 -23.45 -35.08
C GLY A 312 21.53 -24.90 -35.04
N GLY A 313 22.18 -25.32 -36.13
CA GLY A 313 22.74 -26.65 -36.30
C GLY A 313 23.83 -26.69 -37.39
N THR A 314 24.15 -27.89 -37.87
CA THR A 314 25.06 -28.09 -39.01
C THR A 314 24.56 -27.35 -40.25
N ARG A 315 25.50 -26.87 -41.10
CA ARG A 315 25.15 -26.15 -42.34
C ARG A 315 24.17 -26.97 -43.21
N SER A 316 23.11 -26.31 -43.66
CA SER A 316 22.03 -26.90 -44.46
C SER A 316 21.58 -25.90 -45.53
N ALA A 317 21.84 -26.23 -46.80
CA ALA A 317 21.42 -25.42 -47.94
C ALA A 317 19.88 -25.26 -48.01
N MET A 318 19.11 -26.25 -47.55
CA MET A 318 17.65 -26.19 -47.52
C MET A 318 17.12 -25.23 -46.46
N LEU A 319 17.77 -25.14 -45.30
CA LEU A 319 17.38 -24.19 -44.25
C LEU A 319 17.74 -22.76 -44.65
N ASN A 320 18.92 -22.57 -45.23
CA ASN A 320 19.34 -21.29 -45.81
C ASN A 320 18.35 -20.83 -46.90
N ALA A 321 18.01 -21.70 -47.86
CA ALA A 321 17.04 -21.39 -48.92
C ALA A 321 15.61 -21.11 -48.40
N ALA A 322 15.22 -21.67 -47.26
CA ALA A 322 13.94 -21.32 -46.62
C ALA A 322 13.98 -19.91 -46.01
N VAL A 323 15.05 -19.58 -45.26
CA VAL A 323 15.26 -18.24 -44.70
C VAL A 323 15.35 -17.18 -45.81
N ALA A 324 16.08 -17.46 -46.90
CA ALA A 324 16.17 -16.57 -48.06
C ALA A 324 14.82 -16.30 -48.73
N ARG A 325 13.89 -17.28 -48.72
CA ARG A 325 12.51 -17.08 -49.21
C ARG A 325 11.69 -16.21 -48.26
N GLY A 326 11.79 -16.41 -46.95
CA GLY A 326 11.13 -15.53 -45.98
C GLY A 326 11.63 -14.08 -46.05
N VAL A 327 12.90 -13.88 -46.37
CA VAL A 327 13.46 -12.54 -46.65
C VAL A 327 12.97 -11.98 -47.98
N ALA A 328 12.87 -12.79 -49.03
CA ALA A 328 12.31 -12.38 -50.33
C ALA A 328 10.81 -12.04 -50.26
N ASP A 329 10.08 -12.64 -49.32
CA ASP A 329 8.67 -12.35 -49.00
C ASP A 329 8.49 -11.03 -48.22
N GLY A 330 9.58 -10.44 -47.71
CA GLY A 330 9.60 -9.13 -47.05
C GLY A 330 9.79 -9.18 -45.53
N VAL A 331 9.85 -10.36 -44.92
CA VAL A 331 10.08 -10.51 -43.47
C VAL A 331 11.57 -10.35 -43.14
N THR A 332 11.93 -9.54 -42.15
CA THR A 332 13.33 -9.40 -41.72
C THR A 332 13.74 -10.58 -40.84
N PHE A 333 14.71 -11.39 -41.24
CA PHE A 333 15.18 -12.53 -40.44
C PHE A 333 16.41 -12.20 -39.59
N THR A 334 16.37 -12.56 -38.30
CA THR A 334 17.51 -12.52 -37.38
C THR A 334 17.86 -13.93 -36.88
N VAL A 335 19.15 -14.26 -36.85
CA VAL A 335 19.62 -15.63 -36.58
C VAL A 335 20.78 -15.66 -35.58
N ALA A 336 20.75 -16.63 -34.66
CA ALA A 336 21.82 -16.82 -33.69
C ALA A 336 23.08 -17.42 -34.34
N ALA A 337 24.24 -16.76 -34.21
CA ALA A 337 25.49 -17.22 -34.83
C ALA A 337 25.98 -18.61 -34.34
N GLY A 338 25.52 -19.06 -33.17
CA GLY A 338 25.86 -20.34 -32.55
C GLY A 338 26.81 -20.23 -31.36
N ASN A 339 26.81 -21.27 -30.52
CA ASN A 339 27.44 -21.27 -29.18
C ASN A 339 28.61 -22.26 -29.06
N SER A 340 29.43 -22.39 -30.11
CA SER A 340 30.50 -23.41 -30.20
C SER A 340 31.92 -22.84 -30.35
N ASN A 341 32.10 -21.51 -30.24
CA ASN A 341 33.37 -20.81 -30.51
C ASN A 341 33.99 -21.18 -31.87
N ALA A 342 33.14 -21.44 -32.88
CA ALA A 342 33.52 -21.89 -34.22
C ALA A 342 33.21 -20.81 -35.28
N ASN A 343 33.62 -21.05 -36.53
CA ASN A 343 33.22 -20.19 -37.64
C ASN A 343 31.71 -20.40 -37.94
N ALA A 344 30.91 -19.33 -37.81
CA ALA A 344 29.46 -19.35 -38.03
C ALA A 344 29.06 -19.81 -39.45
N CYS A 345 29.92 -19.56 -40.45
CA CYS A 345 29.72 -20.02 -41.82
C CYS A 345 29.58 -21.56 -41.96
N ASN A 346 29.98 -22.33 -40.95
CA ASN A 346 29.84 -23.80 -40.91
C ASN A 346 28.51 -24.27 -40.28
N THR A 347 27.62 -23.34 -39.91
CA THR A 347 26.32 -23.61 -39.28
C THR A 347 25.16 -22.99 -40.06
N SER A 348 23.95 -23.47 -39.82
CA SER A 348 22.71 -22.89 -40.37
C SER A 348 21.69 -22.67 -39.24
N PRO A 349 20.87 -21.60 -39.30
CA PRO A 349 20.72 -20.65 -40.41
C PRO A 349 21.80 -19.55 -40.50
N ALA A 350 22.77 -19.49 -39.56
CA ALA A 350 23.88 -18.52 -39.46
C ALA A 350 24.94 -18.53 -40.61
N SER A 351 24.56 -19.00 -41.80
CA SER A 351 25.34 -18.90 -43.03
C SER A 351 24.49 -18.52 -44.25
N GLU A 352 23.24 -18.08 -44.01
CA GLU A 352 22.40 -17.44 -45.01
C GLU A 352 22.67 -15.94 -45.02
N THR A 353 23.26 -15.46 -46.12
CA THR A 353 23.71 -14.08 -46.29
C THR A 353 22.59 -13.04 -46.39
N SER A 354 21.33 -13.46 -46.56
CA SER A 354 20.18 -12.55 -46.55
C SER A 354 19.60 -12.28 -45.15
N ALA A 355 20.10 -12.93 -44.10
CA ALA A 355 19.60 -12.80 -42.72
C ALA A 355 20.66 -12.24 -41.77
N LEU A 356 20.24 -11.40 -40.82
CA LEU A 356 21.12 -10.78 -39.82
C LEU A 356 21.64 -11.82 -38.83
N THR A 357 22.91 -12.19 -38.94
CA THR A 357 23.57 -13.21 -38.12
C THR A 357 24.30 -12.58 -36.94
N VAL A 358 23.88 -12.98 -35.73
CA VAL A 358 24.16 -12.24 -34.50
C VAL A 358 25.08 -13.00 -33.55
N GLY A 359 26.26 -12.43 -33.29
CA GLY A 359 27.19 -12.88 -32.26
C GLY A 359 26.83 -12.38 -30.86
N ALA A 360 27.34 -13.03 -29.81
CA ALA A 360 27.07 -12.64 -28.42
C ALA A 360 28.25 -11.88 -27.79
N SER A 361 27.96 -10.77 -27.10
CA SER A 361 28.88 -10.05 -26.21
C SER A 361 28.47 -10.16 -24.73
N ASP A 362 29.43 -9.88 -23.84
CA ASP A 362 29.19 -9.62 -22.42
C ASP A 362 29.22 -8.11 -22.08
N SER A 363 28.98 -7.78 -20.81
CA SER A 363 28.86 -6.41 -20.30
C SER A 363 30.17 -5.63 -20.20
N LEU A 364 31.27 -6.19 -20.72
CA LEU A 364 32.59 -5.54 -20.79
C LEU A 364 33.01 -5.30 -22.26
N ASP A 365 32.04 -5.33 -23.19
CA ASP A 365 32.23 -5.31 -24.64
C ASP A 365 33.18 -6.41 -25.14
N VAL A 366 33.27 -7.56 -24.47
CA VAL A 366 34.05 -8.71 -24.98
C VAL A 366 33.11 -9.68 -25.70
N ARG A 367 33.55 -10.25 -26.82
CA ARG A 367 32.84 -11.40 -27.43
C ARG A 367 32.78 -12.53 -26.41
N ALA A 368 31.56 -12.97 -26.09
CA ALA A 368 31.32 -14.05 -25.16
C ALA A 368 32.06 -15.32 -25.62
N ARG A 369 32.81 -15.97 -24.72
CA ARG A 369 33.74 -17.07 -25.05
C ARG A 369 33.15 -18.27 -25.81
N PHE A 370 31.83 -18.43 -25.77
CA PHE A 370 31.10 -19.48 -26.52
C PHE A 370 30.62 -19.02 -27.89
N SER A 371 30.52 -17.72 -28.17
CA SER A 371 29.97 -17.18 -29.42
C SER A 371 30.81 -17.66 -30.59
N ASN A 372 30.14 -18.14 -31.64
CA ASN A 372 30.76 -18.27 -32.95
C ASN A 372 31.23 -16.90 -33.49
N TRP A 373 32.08 -16.95 -34.52
CA TRP A 373 32.82 -15.84 -35.11
C TRP A 373 32.94 -16.01 -36.63
N GLY A 374 33.55 -15.05 -37.32
CA GLY A 374 33.88 -15.14 -38.75
C GLY A 374 33.01 -14.26 -39.65
N THR A 375 33.29 -14.33 -40.95
CA THR A 375 32.74 -13.44 -42.00
C THR A 375 31.25 -13.62 -42.31
N CYS A 376 30.57 -14.54 -41.62
CA CYS A 376 29.12 -14.71 -41.70
C CYS A 376 28.38 -14.09 -40.49
N LEU A 377 29.05 -13.32 -39.62
CA LEU A 377 28.40 -12.44 -38.66
C LEU A 377 28.23 -11.05 -39.29
N ASP A 378 27.12 -10.38 -39.00
CA ASP A 378 26.86 -8.99 -39.38
C ASP A 378 27.10 -8.03 -38.21
N VAL A 379 26.71 -8.46 -37.00
CA VAL A 379 26.71 -7.66 -35.77
C VAL A 379 26.81 -8.55 -34.52
N PHE A 380 27.30 -8.01 -33.42
CA PHE A 380 27.18 -8.61 -32.08
C PHE A 380 26.10 -7.89 -31.27
N ALA A 381 25.47 -8.59 -30.33
CA ALA A 381 24.55 -8.00 -29.36
C ALA A 381 24.72 -8.65 -27.97
N PRO A 382 24.22 -8.01 -26.89
CA PRO A 382 24.26 -8.55 -25.54
C PRO A 382 23.69 -9.98 -25.44
N GLY A 383 24.52 -10.92 -24.99
CA GLY A 383 24.20 -12.35 -24.98
C GLY A 383 24.67 -13.11 -23.74
N VAL A 384 25.11 -12.42 -22.69
CA VAL A 384 25.52 -13.01 -21.41
C VAL A 384 24.69 -12.41 -20.28
N SER A 385 24.22 -13.24 -19.35
CA SER A 385 23.40 -12.81 -18.20
C SER A 385 22.19 -11.93 -18.56
N ILE A 386 21.46 -12.27 -19.63
CA ILE A 386 20.29 -11.53 -20.12
C ILE A 386 19.03 -11.99 -19.37
N ALA A 387 18.34 -11.07 -18.71
CA ALA A 387 17.10 -11.32 -17.99
C ALA A 387 15.87 -11.07 -18.88
N SER A 388 14.91 -11.99 -18.87
CA SER A 388 13.65 -11.91 -19.63
C SER A 388 12.60 -12.88 -19.04
N ALA A 389 11.42 -12.95 -19.64
CA ALA A 389 10.29 -13.78 -19.22
C ALA A 389 10.63 -15.29 -19.07
N SER A 390 9.87 -15.99 -18.22
CA SER A 390 10.02 -17.43 -17.96
C SER A 390 8.71 -18.17 -18.17
N ASN A 391 8.74 -19.42 -18.64
CA ASN A 391 7.51 -20.21 -18.79
C ASN A 391 6.95 -20.77 -17.45
N ARG A 392 7.62 -20.53 -16.31
CA ARG A 392 7.33 -21.18 -15.02
C ARG A 392 6.14 -20.61 -14.26
N SER A 393 5.87 -19.31 -14.40
CA SER A 393 4.64 -18.62 -13.97
C SER A 393 4.41 -17.46 -14.92
N ASP A 394 3.37 -16.66 -14.71
CA ASP A 394 3.10 -15.49 -15.54
C ASP A 394 3.90 -14.24 -15.15
N THR A 395 4.69 -14.31 -14.07
CA THR A 395 5.40 -13.15 -13.47
C THR A 395 6.90 -13.38 -13.23
N LEU A 396 7.40 -14.60 -13.39
CA LEU A 396 8.76 -14.97 -13.01
C LEU A 396 9.75 -14.65 -14.13
N MET A 397 10.76 -13.82 -13.83
CA MET A 397 11.86 -13.55 -14.76
C MET A 397 12.99 -14.59 -14.63
N ARG A 398 13.71 -14.84 -15.73
CA ARG A 398 14.80 -15.82 -15.84
C ARG A 398 16.01 -15.18 -16.54
N THR A 399 17.19 -15.45 -16.03
CA THR A 399 18.46 -15.05 -16.65
C THR A 399 19.03 -16.19 -17.51
N LEU A 400 19.45 -15.90 -18.74
CA LEU A 400 20.06 -16.85 -19.68
C LEU A 400 21.28 -16.25 -20.40
N SER A 401 22.00 -17.07 -21.17
CA SER A 401 23.17 -16.67 -21.96
C SER A 401 23.28 -17.52 -23.23
N GLY A 402 23.62 -16.89 -24.35
CA GLY A 402 23.74 -17.49 -25.67
C GLY A 402 23.63 -16.46 -26.79
N THR A 403 24.08 -16.82 -27.99
CA THR A 403 23.71 -16.11 -29.23
C THR A 403 22.19 -16.10 -29.45
N SER A 404 21.49 -17.10 -28.89
CA SER A 404 20.03 -17.18 -28.72
C SER A 404 19.41 -16.03 -27.91
N MET A 405 20.18 -15.32 -27.09
CA MET A 405 19.76 -14.10 -26.38
C MET A 405 20.25 -12.82 -27.08
N ALA A 406 21.32 -12.90 -27.87
CA ALA A 406 21.82 -11.78 -28.67
C ALA A 406 20.89 -11.49 -29.88
N ALA A 407 20.49 -12.53 -30.62
CA ALA A 407 19.60 -12.43 -31.78
C ALA A 407 18.28 -11.66 -31.52
N PRO A 408 17.53 -11.90 -30.43
CA PRO A 408 16.28 -11.18 -30.18
C PRO A 408 16.46 -9.68 -29.84
N HIS A 409 17.63 -9.22 -29.37
CA HIS A 409 17.89 -7.78 -29.27
C HIS A 409 17.90 -7.15 -30.68
N VAL A 410 18.57 -7.77 -31.65
CA VAL A 410 18.59 -7.32 -33.05
C VAL A 410 17.19 -7.39 -33.67
N ALA A 411 16.41 -8.44 -33.35
CA ALA A 411 15.02 -8.55 -33.82
C ALA A 411 14.14 -7.41 -33.31
N GLY A 412 14.34 -6.99 -32.06
CA GLY A 412 13.68 -5.81 -31.50
C GLY A 412 14.10 -4.51 -32.20
N VAL A 413 15.38 -4.30 -32.47
CA VAL A 413 15.82 -3.11 -33.23
C VAL A 413 15.27 -3.11 -34.66
N ALA A 414 15.22 -4.27 -35.33
CA ALA A 414 14.56 -4.42 -36.62
C ALA A 414 13.07 -4.04 -36.54
N ALA A 415 12.36 -4.41 -35.47
CA ALA A 415 10.98 -4.01 -35.25
C ALA A 415 10.81 -2.51 -34.92
N LEU A 416 11.77 -1.87 -34.25
CA LEU A 416 11.76 -0.41 -34.06
C LEU A 416 11.99 0.33 -35.39
N VAL A 417 12.98 -0.11 -36.19
CA VAL A 417 13.26 0.45 -37.53
C VAL A 417 12.06 0.29 -38.47
N LEU A 418 11.41 -0.88 -38.48
CA LEU A 418 10.18 -1.15 -39.23
C LEU A 418 8.97 -0.37 -38.71
N GLY A 419 8.89 -0.11 -37.40
CA GLY A 419 7.85 0.73 -36.81
C GLY A 419 7.95 2.18 -37.26
N ALA A 420 9.16 2.74 -37.29
CA ALA A 420 9.43 4.07 -37.83
C ALA A 420 9.36 4.12 -39.37
N ASN A 421 9.65 3.01 -40.06
CA ASN A 421 9.69 2.93 -41.52
C ASN A 421 8.94 1.68 -42.06
N PRO A 422 7.59 1.64 -42.03
CA PRO A 422 6.79 0.44 -42.36
C PRO A 422 6.98 -0.13 -43.77
N THR A 423 7.58 0.62 -44.69
CA THR A 423 7.80 0.22 -46.10
C THR A 423 9.25 -0.19 -46.39
N PHE A 424 10.12 -0.33 -45.38
CA PHE A 424 11.50 -0.78 -45.60
C PHE A 424 11.55 -2.28 -45.93
N SER A 425 12.25 -2.61 -47.01
CA SER A 425 12.66 -3.99 -47.29
C SER A 425 13.65 -4.51 -46.24
N PRO A 426 13.74 -5.84 -46.02
CA PRO A 426 14.73 -6.43 -45.11
C PRO A 426 16.17 -5.97 -45.37
N THR A 427 16.55 -5.73 -46.64
CA THR A 427 17.88 -5.20 -46.99
C THR A 427 18.10 -3.77 -46.46
N GLN A 428 17.08 -2.92 -46.45
CA GLN A 428 17.15 -1.57 -45.86
C GLN A 428 17.22 -1.64 -44.32
N VAL A 429 16.44 -2.51 -43.68
CA VAL A 429 16.49 -2.74 -42.23
C VAL A 429 17.87 -3.26 -41.80
N ALA A 430 18.40 -4.28 -42.50
CA ALA A 430 19.73 -4.81 -42.26
C ALA A 430 20.82 -3.75 -42.49
N SER A 431 20.73 -2.97 -43.57
CA SER A 431 21.68 -1.89 -43.85
C SER A 431 21.66 -0.81 -42.77
N TRP A 432 20.48 -0.44 -42.24
CA TRP A 432 20.36 0.53 -41.14
C TRP A 432 21.08 0.01 -39.89
N ILE A 433 20.73 -1.19 -39.43
CA ILE A 433 21.29 -1.81 -38.22
C ILE A 433 22.81 -1.97 -38.35
N VAL A 434 23.29 -2.49 -39.48
CA VAL A 434 24.73 -2.75 -39.69
C VAL A 434 25.51 -1.45 -39.82
N ASN A 435 24.96 -0.40 -40.42
CA ASN A 435 25.67 0.89 -40.55
C ASN A 435 25.67 1.70 -39.25
N ASP A 436 24.59 1.70 -38.49
CA ASP A 436 24.48 2.46 -37.24
C ASP A 436 25.08 1.74 -36.02
N ALA A 437 25.31 0.42 -36.12
CA ALA A 437 26.01 -0.37 -35.11
C ALA A 437 27.37 0.24 -34.71
N THR A 438 27.59 0.35 -33.40
CA THR A 438 28.81 0.88 -32.79
C THR A 438 30.03 0.07 -33.21
N THR A 439 30.93 0.71 -33.96
CA THR A 439 32.14 0.07 -34.49
C THR A 439 33.31 0.06 -33.52
N SER A 440 34.15 -0.97 -33.59
CA SER A 440 35.50 -1.02 -33.01
C SER A 440 35.59 -0.95 -31.47
N VAL A 441 34.49 -1.20 -30.76
CA VAL A 441 34.47 -1.29 -29.29
C VAL A 441 34.73 -2.70 -28.76
N LEU A 442 34.50 -3.74 -29.56
CA LEU A 442 34.47 -5.11 -29.06
C LEU A 442 35.86 -5.74 -28.92
N GLY A 443 36.12 -6.33 -27.76
CA GLY A 443 37.27 -7.20 -27.50
C GLY A 443 37.10 -8.60 -28.09
N SER A 444 38.20 -9.18 -28.61
CA SER A 444 38.31 -10.60 -28.97
C SER A 444 37.29 -11.15 -29.98
N VAL A 445 36.80 -10.31 -30.91
CA VAL A 445 35.74 -10.63 -31.90
C VAL A 445 35.98 -11.88 -32.76
N GLY A 446 37.22 -12.33 -32.90
CA GLY A 446 37.59 -13.48 -33.74
C GLY A 446 37.95 -13.09 -35.17
N VAL A 447 38.68 -13.97 -35.87
CA VAL A 447 39.23 -13.67 -37.20
C VAL A 447 38.11 -13.56 -38.23
N GLY A 448 38.04 -12.42 -38.93
CA GLY A 448 37.05 -12.15 -39.98
C GLY A 448 35.66 -11.73 -39.48
N SER A 449 35.42 -11.65 -38.18
CA SER A 449 34.19 -11.07 -37.64
C SER A 449 34.18 -9.54 -37.81
N PRO A 450 33.03 -8.90 -38.09
CA PRO A 450 32.92 -7.45 -38.00
C PRO A 450 33.03 -7.00 -36.53
N ASN A 451 33.81 -5.96 -36.26
CA ASN A 451 33.77 -5.29 -34.95
C ASN A 451 32.63 -4.27 -34.94
N LYS A 452 31.40 -4.77 -34.79
CA LYS A 452 30.14 -4.02 -34.76
C LYS A 452 29.27 -4.52 -33.62
N LEU A 453 28.92 -3.65 -32.67
CA LEU A 453 27.99 -3.92 -31.59
C LEU A 453 26.66 -3.19 -31.87
N LEU A 454 25.54 -3.90 -31.70
CA LEU A 454 24.19 -3.40 -31.92
C LEU A 454 23.98 -2.04 -31.24
N TYR A 455 23.31 -1.14 -31.96
CA TYR A 455 22.88 0.16 -31.47
C TYR A 455 21.41 0.38 -31.87
N THR A 456 20.60 1.03 -31.03
CA THR A 456 19.19 1.34 -31.34
C THR A 456 19.04 2.62 -32.14
N GLY A 457 19.69 3.69 -31.67
CA GLY A 457 19.48 5.06 -32.11
C GLY A 457 18.12 5.62 -31.68
N SER A 458 18.04 6.95 -31.56
CA SER A 458 16.74 7.61 -31.61
C SER A 458 16.22 7.53 -33.04
N THR A 459 14.99 7.03 -33.24
CA THR A 459 14.48 6.70 -34.59
C THR A 459 14.12 7.93 -35.44
N ASN A 460 14.32 9.13 -34.90
CA ASN A 460 14.00 10.41 -35.52
C ASN A 460 15.13 10.92 -36.45
N THR A 461 15.11 10.43 -37.69
CA THR A 461 15.78 11.00 -38.89
C THR A 461 17.30 10.75 -39.04
N PRO A 462 17.73 9.98 -40.07
CA PRO A 462 19.10 10.06 -40.56
C PRO A 462 19.25 11.34 -41.41
N SER A 463 20.23 12.18 -41.10
CA SER A 463 20.56 13.33 -41.96
C SER A 463 21.07 12.84 -43.32
N PRO A 464 20.50 13.28 -44.45
CA PRO A 464 20.83 12.73 -45.77
C PRO A 464 22.21 13.18 -46.22
N THR A 465 23.21 12.30 -46.10
CA THR A 465 24.53 12.51 -46.71
C THR A 465 24.40 12.45 -48.23
N THR A 466 24.30 13.62 -48.86
CA THR A 466 24.33 13.77 -50.32
C THR A 466 25.67 13.29 -50.87
N VAL A 467 25.68 12.10 -51.47
CA VAL A 467 26.75 11.63 -52.36
C VAL A 467 26.30 11.85 -53.80
N ALA A 468 27.18 12.43 -54.62
CA ALA A 468 26.86 12.82 -56.00
C ALA A 468 26.61 11.59 -56.91
N PRO A 469 25.78 11.73 -57.96
CA PRO A 469 25.45 10.61 -58.84
C PRO A 469 26.60 10.23 -59.77
N THR A 470 27.12 9.01 -59.62
CA THR A 470 27.90 8.33 -60.67
C THR A 470 26.99 7.48 -61.54
N THR A 471 27.03 7.71 -62.85
CA THR A 471 26.25 7.01 -63.88
C THR A 471 26.71 5.57 -64.09
N THR A 472 25.79 4.66 -64.47
CA THR A 472 25.86 3.84 -65.72
C THR A 472 24.71 2.81 -65.86
N VAL A 473 23.84 3.04 -66.86
CA VAL A 473 23.06 2.07 -67.67
C VAL A 473 21.96 1.19 -67.01
N ALA A 474 20.87 1.00 -67.78
CA ALA A 474 19.69 0.18 -67.45
C ALA A 474 19.69 -1.18 -68.20
N PRO A 475 18.63 -2.01 -68.02
CA PRO A 475 17.67 -2.08 -69.14
C PRO A 475 16.19 -2.01 -68.72
N THR A 476 15.33 -1.80 -69.73
CA THR A 476 13.88 -1.55 -69.65
C THR A 476 13.02 -2.81 -69.73
N THR A 477 11.80 -2.77 -69.15
CA THR A 477 10.57 -3.16 -69.88
C THR A 477 9.29 -2.53 -69.32
N THR A 478 8.29 -2.32 -70.17
CA THR A 478 6.95 -1.72 -69.89
C THR A 478 5.96 -2.82 -69.45
N VAL A 479 4.81 -2.56 -68.79
CA VAL A 479 3.48 -2.21 -69.38
C VAL A 479 2.45 -1.93 -68.27
N ALA A 480 1.48 -1.05 -68.53
CA ALA A 480 0.17 -0.89 -67.86
C ALA A 480 -0.92 -0.70 -68.95
N PRO A 481 -2.27 -0.85 -68.73
CA PRO A 481 -3.09 0.26 -68.16
C PRO A 481 -4.52 -0.06 -67.56
N THR A 482 -5.17 0.96 -66.92
CA THR A 482 -6.67 1.24 -66.86
C THR A 482 -7.63 0.22 -66.16
N THR A 483 -8.87 0.46 -65.66
CA THR A 483 -9.87 1.59 -65.52
C THR A 483 -10.96 1.20 -64.45
N THR A 484 -12.17 1.80 -64.32
CA THR A 484 -12.62 3.07 -63.63
C THR A 484 -14.19 3.09 -63.50
N VAL A 485 -14.81 4.07 -62.80
CA VAL A 485 -16.27 4.48 -62.80
C VAL A 485 -17.22 3.91 -61.68
N ALA A 486 -18.31 4.64 -61.36
CA ALA A 486 -19.39 4.43 -60.33
C ALA A 486 -20.80 4.80 -60.93
N PRO A 487 -21.89 5.39 -60.31
CA PRO A 487 -22.27 5.77 -58.91
C PRO A 487 -23.81 5.53 -58.56
N THR A 488 -24.41 6.31 -57.61
CA THR A 488 -25.89 6.66 -57.44
C THR A 488 -26.91 5.58 -56.93
N THR A 489 -28.09 5.82 -56.29
CA THR A 489 -28.80 7.00 -55.65
C THR A 489 -30.00 6.64 -54.72
N THR A 490 -30.17 7.40 -53.62
CA THR A 490 -31.37 8.12 -53.07
C THR A 490 -32.85 7.62 -53.21
N VAL A 491 -33.69 7.73 -52.13
CA VAL A 491 -35.09 8.33 -52.03
C VAL A 491 -35.82 7.99 -50.68
N ALA A 492 -36.85 8.77 -50.29
CA ALA A 492 -37.76 8.66 -49.09
C ALA A 492 -39.21 9.15 -49.48
N PRO A 493 -40.18 9.65 -48.65
CA PRO A 493 -40.40 9.77 -47.18
C PRO A 493 -41.92 9.53 -46.73
N THR A 494 -42.48 10.32 -45.78
CA THR A 494 -43.92 10.51 -45.33
C THR A 494 -44.56 9.49 -44.37
N THR A 495 -45.49 9.78 -43.42
CA THR A 495 -46.12 11.01 -42.80
C THR A 495 -46.73 10.63 -41.41
N THR A 496 -46.63 11.39 -40.29
CA THR A 496 -47.51 12.50 -39.78
C THR A 496 -48.98 12.05 -39.51
N VAL A 497 -49.69 12.26 -38.37
CA VAL A 497 -49.95 13.36 -37.36
C VAL A 497 -50.18 12.70 -35.95
N ALA A 498 -50.24 13.23 -34.69
CA ALA A 498 -50.53 14.49 -33.93
C ALA A 498 -52.03 14.94 -33.84
N PRO A 499 -52.54 15.74 -32.84
CA PRO A 499 -51.90 16.49 -31.72
C PRO A 499 -52.70 16.63 -30.35
N THR A 500 -52.38 17.66 -29.53
CA THR A 500 -53.22 18.44 -28.54
C THR A 500 -53.65 17.84 -27.16
N THR A 501 -53.71 18.55 -26.01
CA THR A 501 -53.14 19.84 -25.49
C THR A 501 -53.30 20.00 -23.94
N THR A 502 -52.39 20.75 -23.29
CA THR A 502 -52.53 21.83 -22.24
C THR A 502 -53.74 21.84 -21.25
N VAL A 503 -53.72 22.33 -19.99
CA VAL A 503 -52.99 23.46 -19.33
C VAL A 503 -52.78 23.22 -17.81
N ALA A 504 -51.86 23.98 -17.20
CA ALA A 504 -51.68 24.19 -15.74
C ALA A 504 -52.68 25.31 -15.24
N PRO A 505 -52.50 26.13 -14.15
CA PRO A 505 -51.32 26.35 -13.27
C PRO A 505 -51.57 26.72 -11.76
N THR A 506 -50.46 27.09 -11.08
CA THR A 506 -50.31 28.20 -10.09
C THR A 506 -50.82 28.14 -8.61
N THR A 507 -49.84 28.22 -7.67
CA THR A 507 -49.72 29.21 -6.54
C THR A 507 -50.65 29.13 -5.29
N THR A 508 -50.30 29.57 -4.05
CA THR A 508 -49.03 30.00 -3.40
C THR A 508 -49.18 30.25 -1.87
N VAL A 509 -48.14 29.95 -1.08
CA VAL A 509 -47.81 30.44 0.30
C VAL A 509 -48.64 30.00 1.53
N ALA A 510 -47.93 29.98 2.68
CA ALA A 510 -48.31 29.59 4.05
C ALA A 510 -48.87 30.83 4.86
N PRO A 511 -48.79 31.02 6.21
CA PRO A 511 -48.00 30.34 7.27
C PRO A 511 -48.63 30.11 8.68
N THR A 512 -47.90 29.33 9.50
CA THR A 512 -47.70 29.40 10.99
C THR A 512 -48.82 29.22 12.05
N THR A 513 -48.41 28.52 13.12
CA THR A 513 -48.74 28.65 14.58
C THR A 513 -50.08 28.20 15.20
N THR A 514 -50.05 27.00 15.79
CA THR A 514 -50.25 26.70 17.24
C THR A 514 -51.43 27.28 18.04
N VAL A 515 -52.45 26.46 18.36
CA VAL A 515 -53.34 26.56 19.55
C VAL A 515 -53.71 25.14 20.09
N ALA A 516 -54.14 25.05 21.34
CA ALA A 516 -54.45 23.86 22.16
C ALA A 516 -55.82 23.16 21.83
N PRO A 517 -56.17 22.01 22.46
CA PRO A 517 -57.24 21.10 21.98
C PRO A 517 -58.55 21.11 22.79
N THR A 518 -59.69 20.78 22.15
CA THR A 518 -60.77 19.98 22.78
C THR A 518 -61.78 19.35 21.78
N THR A 519 -62.42 18.27 22.22
CA THR A 519 -63.48 17.43 21.63
C THR A 519 -64.68 18.17 20.99
N THR A 520 -65.36 17.63 19.96
CA THR A 520 -66.57 16.76 20.15
C THR A 520 -67.01 16.03 18.86
N THR A 521 -67.05 14.69 18.93
CA THR A 521 -68.12 13.71 18.52
C THR A 521 -69.06 14.10 17.35
N THR A 522 -69.38 13.24 16.36
CA THR A 522 -70.11 11.96 16.56
C THR A 522 -70.16 11.03 15.30
N VAL A 523 -69.65 9.79 15.44
CA VAL A 523 -70.14 8.45 14.95
C VAL A 523 -70.80 8.31 13.56
N ALA A 524 -70.57 7.27 12.73
CA ALA A 524 -69.54 6.22 12.54
C ALA A 524 -69.87 5.43 11.24
N PRO A 525 -68.93 4.62 10.68
CA PRO A 525 -69.10 3.15 10.85
C PRO A 525 -67.78 2.33 10.93
N THR A 526 -67.91 1.07 11.36
CA THR A 526 -66.98 -0.07 11.14
C THR A 526 -65.47 0.16 11.35
N THR A 527 -64.97 -0.14 12.55
CA THR A 527 -63.54 -0.14 12.90
C THR A 527 -62.82 -1.43 12.51
N THR A 528 -61.85 -1.36 11.59
CA THR A 528 -60.78 -2.35 11.49
C THR A 528 -59.69 -1.99 12.51
N THR A 529 -59.60 -2.68 13.64
CA THR A 529 -58.65 -2.36 14.70
C THR A 529 -57.23 -2.78 14.34
N THR A 530 -56.44 -1.86 13.77
CA THR A 530 -54.99 -1.98 13.74
C THR A 530 -54.47 -1.99 15.17
N VAL A 531 -53.85 -3.08 15.61
CA VAL A 531 -53.27 -3.15 16.96
C VAL A 531 -52.15 -2.10 17.07
N PRO A 532 -52.19 -1.21 18.08
CA PRO A 532 -51.16 -0.18 18.23
C PRO A 532 -49.81 -0.82 18.59
N ARG A 533 -48.72 -0.13 18.24
CA ARG A 533 -47.38 -0.50 18.70
C ARG A 533 -47.27 -0.35 20.23
N PRO A 534 -46.34 -1.05 20.90
CA PRO A 534 -46.02 -0.82 22.30
C PRO A 534 -45.65 0.65 22.56
N ALA A 535 -46.03 1.19 23.73
CA ALA A 535 -45.77 2.60 24.06
C ALA A 535 -44.27 2.94 24.06
N ASN A 536 -43.44 1.94 24.35
CA ASN A 536 -41.98 2.00 24.43
C ASN A 536 -41.26 1.35 23.23
N ASP A 537 -41.92 1.27 22.07
CA ASP A 537 -41.35 0.87 20.76
C ASP A 537 -40.12 1.71 20.37
N GLY A 538 -40.14 3.02 20.63
CA GLY A 538 -39.03 3.92 20.29
C GLY A 538 -38.20 4.40 21.49
N PHE A 539 -36.91 4.61 21.27
CA PHE A 539 -35.95 5.11 22.27
C PHE A 539 -36.42 6.40 22.94
N ALA A 540 -37.05 7.30 22.19
CA ALA A 540 -37.61 8.55 22.72
C ALA A 540 -38.64 8.29 23.83
N ASN A 541 -39.47 7.25 23.66
CA ASN A 541 -40.61 6.91 24.52
C ASN A 541 -40.29 5.83 25.57
N ALA A 542 -39.01 5.46 25.71
CA ALA A 542 -38.53 4.41 26.62
C ALA A 542 -39.12 4.52 28.04
N GLU A 543 -39.71 3.42 28.52
CA GLU A 543 -40.46 3.34 29.77
C GLU A 543 -39.55 3.49 30.99
N SER A 544 -39.94 4.32 31.96
CA SER A 544 -39.10 4.63 33.12
C SER A 544 -39.30 3.63 34.26
N ILE A 545 -38.33 2.74 34.44
CA ILE A 545 -38.27 1.79 35.56
C ILE A 545 -37.37 2.34 36.68
N SER A 546 -37.61 1.94 37.93
CA SER A 546 -36.92 2.53 39.09
C SER A 546 -36.81 1.57 40.27
N GLY A 547 -36.06 1.97 41.30
CA GLY A 547 -35.83 1.15 42.50
C GLY A 547 -34.75 0.08 42.32
N ALA A 548 -34.40 -0.56 43.43
CA ALA A 548 -33.29 -1.53 43.53
C ALA A 548 -33.58 -2.91 42.90
N GLY A 549 -34.75 -3.12 42.32
CA GLY A 549 -35.07 -4.32 41.57
C GLY A 549 -36.55 -4.39 41.20
N GLY A 550 -36.88 -5.26 40.25
CA GLY A 550 -38.25 -5.44 39.79
C GLY A 550 -38.39 -6.49 38.69
N LEU A 551 -39.64 -6.68 38.27
CA LEU A 551 -40.05 -7.51 37.15
C LEU A 551 -41.23 -6.80 36.46
N ILE A 552 -41.16 -6.68 35.14
CA ILE A 552 -42.24 -6.17 34.30
C ILE A 552 -42.53 -7.14 33.15
N GLU A 553 -43.79 -7.16 32.69
CA GLU A 553 -44.22 -7.94 31.54
C GLU A 553 -44.67 -7.02 30.41
N ALA A 554 -44.18 -7.26 29.21
CA ALA A 554 -44.47 -6.51 28.00
C ALA A 554 -44.58 -7.45 26.78
N SER A 555 -44.78 -6.89 25.58
CA SER A 555 -44.73 -7.69 24.34
C SER A 555 -44.20 -6.87 23.18
N ASN A 556 -43.29 -7.45 22.40
CA ASN A 556 -42.69 -6.81 21.23
C ASN A 556 -43.37 -7.20 19.90
N VAL A 557 -44.49 -7.92 19.93
CA VAL A 557 -45.19 -8.45 18.73
C VAL A 557 -45.54 -7.37 17.70
N HIS A 558 -45.80 -6.13 18.14
CA HIS A 558 -46.02 -4.96 17.27
C HIS A 558 -44.94 -3.88 17.38
N ALA A 559 -43.80 -4.18 18.01
CA ALA A 559 -42.64 -3.32 18.01
C ALA A 559 -41.84 -3.44 16.69
N THR A 560 -40.98 -2.45 16.48
CA THR A 560 -40.12 -2.24 15.32
C THR A 560 -38.69 -1.87 15.74
N ARG A 561 -37.83 -1.57 14.77
CA ARG A 561 -36.48 -1.01 15.01
C ARG A 561 -36.42 0.42 14.48
N GLU A 562 -35.85 1.34 15.25
CA GLU A 562 -35.62 2.74 14.87
C GLU A 562 -34.33 2.91 14.05
N ALA A 563 -34.21 4.06 13.36
CA ALA A 563 -32.97 4.43 12.68
C ALA A 563 -31.85 4.70 13.69
N TYR A 564 -30.63 4.26 13.37
CA TYR A 564 -29.44 4.34 14.24
C TYR A 564 -29.55 3.57 15.57
N GLU A 565 -30.51 2.65 15.69
CA GLU A 565 -30.63 1.75 16.83
C GLU A 565 -29.50 0.70 16.87
N PRO A 566 -28.69 0.62 17.94
CA PRO A 566 -27.61 -0.35 18.06
C PRO A 566 -28.11 -1.80 17.98
N THR A 567 -27.30 -2.72 17.44
CA THR A 567 -27.64 -4.16 17.46
C THR A 567 -27.46 -4.74 18.86
N HIS A 568 -28.55 -4.85 19.63
CA HIS A 568 -28.56 -5.52 20.92
C HIS A 568 -28.16 -7.00 20.76
N GLY A 569 -27.32 -7.53 21.65
CA GLY A 569 -26.91 -8.95 21.69
C GLY A 569 -26.02 -9.46 20.54
N GLY A 570 -26.17 -8.96 19.30
CA GLY A 570 -25.23 -9.22 18.19
C GLY A 570 -25.83 -9.78 16.89
N SER A 571 -27.14 -10.01 16.78
CA SER A 571 -27.73 -10.46 15.50
C SER A 571 -29.24 -10.17 15.35
N GLY A 572 -29.63 -9.63 14.20
CA GLY A 572 -30.96 -9.86 13.62
C GLY A 572 -32.18 -9.26 14.32
N GLY A 573 -32.02 -8.34 15.27
CA GLY A 573 -33.13 -7.63 15.91
C GLY A 573 -34.02 -6.83 14.93
N SER A 574 -35.32 -6.72 15.24
CA SER A 574 -36.30 -5.97 14.42
C SER A 574 -37.49 -5.40 15.20
N ALA A 575 -37.49 -5.50 16.54
CA ALA A 575 -38.66 -5.32 17.38
C ALA A 575 -38.28 -4.98 18.83
N SER A 576 -37.62 -3.84 19.01
CA SER A 576 -37.12 -3.40 20.31
C SER A 576 -38.22 -2.88 21.24
N LEU A 577 -37.99 -3.08 22.54
CA LEU A 577 -38.67 -2.37 23.62
C LEU A 577 -37.64 -1.65 24.47
N TRP A 578 -37.82 -0.35 24.65
CA TRP A 578 -36.89 0.50 25.40
C TRP A 578 -37.36 0.79 26.82
N TYR A 579 -36.40 0.83 27.74
CA TYR A 579 -36.59 1.20 29.13
C TYR A 579 -35.49 2.16 29.58
N ARG A 580 -35.75 2.93 30.63
CA ARG A 580 -34.82 3.85 31.27
C ARG A 580 -34.77 3.58 32.76
N TRP A 581 -33.59 3.37 33.29
CA TRP A 581 -33.34 3.23 34.72
C TRP A 581 -32.29 4.26 35.15
N THR A 582 -32.47 4.90 36.30
CA THR A 582 -31.47 5.84 36.85
C THR A 582 -30.94 5.25 38.14
N ALA A 583 -29.61 5.11 38.23
CA ALA A 583 -28.99 4.45 39.36
C ALA A 583 -29.21 5.25 40.66
N PRO A 584 -29.74 4.65 41.74
CA PRO A 584 -29.98 5.39 42.98
C PRO A 584 -28.69 5.61 43.80
N ALA A 585 -27.65 4.82 43.54
CA ALA A 585 -26.29 4.94 44.07
C ALA A 585 -25.30 4.25 43.10
N ASP A 586 -24.00 4.36 43.36
CA ASP A 586 -23.00 3.50 42.70
C ASP A 586 -23.24 2.02 43.11
N GLY A 587 -23.08 1.07 42.18
CA GLY A 587 -23.41 -0.33 42.45
C GLY A 587 -23.25 -1.28 41.26
N THR A 588 -23.71 -2.52 41.43
CA THR A 588 -23.85 -3.51 40.36
C THR A 588 -25.32 -3.62 39.95
N LEU A 589 -25.62 -3.42 38.67
CA LEU A 589 -26.93 -3.67 38.07
C LEU A 589 -26.89 -4.98 37.26
N VAL A 590 -27.70 -5.95 37.68
CA VAL A 590 -28.07 -7.13 36.89
C VAL A 590 -29.36 -6.82 36.14
N VAL A 591 -29.41 -7.17 34.86
CA VAL A 591 -30.63 -7.10 34.02
C VAL A 591 -30.81 -8.45 33.32
N SER A 592 -32.02 -8.98 33.29
CA SER A 592 -32.30 -10.34 32.81
C SER A 592 -33.70 -10.45 32.18
N THR A 593 -33.80 -11.03 30.98
CA THR A 593 -35.07 -11.32 30.29
C THR A 593 -35.65 -12.70 30.66
N GLY A 594 -34.98 -13.43 31.56
CA GLY A 594 -35.49 -14.67 32.13
C GLY A 594 -34.95 -15.01 33.51
N SER A 595 -35.39 -16.17 34.03
CA SER A 595 -35.13 -16.59 35.41
C SER A 595 -34.98 -18.10 35.57
N THR A 596 -34.12 -18.51 36.50
CA THR A 596 -34.05 -19.90 37.01
C THR A 596 -35.33 -20.37 37.71
N ARG A 597 -36.26 -19.46 38.03
CA ARG A 597 -37.57 -19.76 38.64
C ARG A 597 -38.60 -20.36 37.67
N GLY A 598 -38.21 -20.60 36.41
CA GLY A 598 -39.04 -21.26 35.39
C GLY A 598 -39.86 -20.29 34.54
N ALA A 599 -40.53 -20.83 33.50
CA ALA A 599 -41.15 -20.06 32.41
C ALA A 599 -42.18 -19.00 32.83
N ALA A 600 -42.77 -19.10 34.03
CA ALA A 600 -43.61 -18.04 34.60
C ALA A 600 -42.86 -16.70 34.75
N TYR A 601 -41.52 -16.75 34.85
CA TYR A 601 -40.62 -15.62 35.07
C TYR A 601 -39.61 -15.43 33.92
N SER A 602 -39.87 -15.98 32.72
CA SER A 602 -39.04 -15.79 31.53
C SER A 602 -39.82 -15.33 30.32
N SER A 603 -39.16 -14.57 29.44
CA SER A 603 -39.66 -14.22 28.11
C SER A 603 -39.91 -15.50 27.30
N ASN A 604 -41.00 -15.57 26.53
CA ASN A 604 -41.42 -16.82 25.88
C ASN A 604 -40.78 -17.08 24.49
N PHE A 605 -39.73 -16.33 24.16
CA PHE A 605 -38.97 -16.37 22.91
C PHE A 605 -37.51 -16.05 23.20
N ASP A 606 -36.65 -16.30 22.21
CA ASP A 606 -35.20 -16.06 22.27
C ASP A 606 -34.88 -14.56 22.17
N THR A 607 -34.24 -13.98 23.19
CA THR A 607 -34.12 -12.52 23.33
C THR A 607 -32.75 -11.97 22.99
N LEU A 608 -32.71 -10.66 22.76
CA LEU A 608 -31.51 -9.83 22.76
C LEU A 608 -31.63 -8.81 23.89
N LEU A 609 -30.56 -8.54 24.62
CA LEU A 609 -30.52 -7.54 25.69
C LEU A 609 -29.32 -6.62 25.54
N GLY A 610 -29.55 -5.32 25.67
CA GLY A 610 -28.49 -4.31 25.69
C GLY A 610 -28.74 -3.24 26.75
N VAL A 611 -27.66 -2.76 27.38
CA VAL A 611 -27.69 -1.65 28.33
C VAL A 611 -26.67 -0.60 27.90
N TYR A 612 -27.10 0.66 27.88
CA TYR A 612 -26.42 1.78 27.22
C TYR A 612 -26.42 3.04 28.08
N THR A 613 -25.43 3.91 27.85
CA THR A 613 -25.42 5.29 28.34
C THR A 613 -25.45 6.27 27.17
N GLY A 614 -26.20 7.37 27.30
CA GLY A 614 -26.35 8.40 26.27
C GLY A 614 -27.76 9.01 26.23
N THR A 615 -27.95 10.02 25.39
CA THR A 615 -29.18 10.85 25.33
C THR A 615 -29.90 10.80 23.98
N ALA A 616 -29.28 10.27 22.93
CA ALA A 616 -29.86 10.08 21.60
C ALA A 616 -29.47 8.69 21.05
N VAL A 617 -30.35 8.08 20.26
CA VAL A 617 -30.22 6.67 19.82
C VAL A 617 -28.93 6.41 19.03
N GLY A 618 -28.62 7.26 18.04
CA GLY A 618 -27.37 7.20 17.26
C GLY A 618 -26.12 7.75 17.96
N SER A 619 -26.13 7.88 19.29
CA SER A 619 -24.96 8.24 20.09
C SER A 619 -24.93 7.48 21.43
N LEU A 620 -25.43 6.24 21.44
CA LEU A 620 -25.45 5.39 22.63
C LEU A 620 -24.16 4.60 22.78
N THR A 621 -23.46 4.79 23.90
CA THR A 621 -22.33 3.94 24.29
C THR A 621 -22.87 2.67 24.96
N ALA A 622 -22.52 1.50 24.43
CA ALA A 622 -22.84 0.22 25.07
C ALA A 622 -22.10 0.08 26.42
N ARG A 623 -22.78 -0.49 27.41
CA ARG A 623 -22.23 -0.82 28.74
C ARG A 623 -22.12 -2.34 28.93
N ALA A 624 -23.10 -3.07 28.43
CA ALA A 624 -23.04 -4.50 28.16
C ALA A 624 -24.16 -4.90 27.19
N THR A 625 -23.96 -5.99 26.47
CA THR A 625 -24.95 -6.67 25.64
C THR A 625 -24.84 -8.17 25.86
N ASN A 626 -25.95 -8.89 25.71
CA ASN A 626 -25.96 -10.34 25.66
C ASN A 626 -27.14 -10.84 24.82
N ASP A 627 -26.93 -11.91 24.07
CA ASP A 627 -27.98 -12.75 23.48
C ASP A 627 -28.35 -13.88 24.46
N ASP A 628 -27.38 -14.71 24.85
CA ASP A 628 -27.66 -16.05 25.38
C ASP A 628 -27.25 -16.26 26.86
N HIS A 629 -28.15 -16.83 27.67
CA HIS A 629 -27.93 -17.17 29.09
C HIS A 629 -28.97 -18.22 29.58
N SER A 630 -28.75 -19.51 29.25
CA SER A 630 -29.68 -20.59 29.60
C SER A 630 -29.26 -21.42 30.83
N PRO A 631 -30.15 -21.64 31.83
CA PRO A 631 -29.95 -22.63 32.89
C PRO A 631 -31.06 -23.69 33.03
N VAL A 632 -32.21 -23.57 32.35
CA VAL A 632 -33.39 -24.43 32.57
C VAL A 632 -34.20 -24.67 31.28
N ASN A 633 -34.57 -25.93 31.02
CA ASN A 633 -35.51 -26.38 29.98
C ASN A 633 -35.21 -26.03 28.51
N GLY A 634 -34.00 -25.55 28.16
CA GLY A 634 -33.60 -25.31 26.77
C GLY A 634 -34.29 -24.09 26.11
N GLN A 635 -34.90 -23.22 26.92
CA GLN A 635 -35.43 -21.94 26.49
C GLN A 635 -34.32 -20.89 26.63
N LEU A 636 -34.02 -20.18 25.54
CA LEU A 636 -32.99 -19.15 25.50
C LEU A 636 -33.55 -17.81 26.00
N TRP A 637 -32.70 -17.04 26.68
CA TRP A 637 -32.98 -15.72 27.23
C TRP A 637 -31.68 -15.06 27.67
N SER A 638 -31.65 -13.74 27.73
CA SER A 638 -30.44 -12.93 27.89
C SER A 638 -30.26 -12.42 29.33
N ARG A 639 -29.01 -12.25 29.76
CA ARG A 639 -28.65 -11.59 31.03
C ARG A 639 -27.38 -10.75 30.86
N VAL A 640 -27.38 -9.53 31.39
CA VAL A 640 -26.18 -8.72 31.56
C VAL A 640 -25.99 -8.31 33.03
N GLU A 641 -24.77 -7.96 33.38
CA GLU A 641 -24.36 -7.50 34.70
C GLU A 641 -23.29 -6.43 34.53
N ILE A 642 -23.53 -5.23 35.06
CA ILE A 642 -22.67 -4.05 34.86
C ILE A 642 -22.45 -3.27 36.16
N GLU A 643 -21.30 -2.62 36.27
CA GLU A 643 -21.09 -1.54 37.24
C GLU A 643 -21.78 -0.25 36.76
N VAL A 644 -22.52 0.37 37.67
CA VAL A 644 -23.32 1.58 37.45
C VAL A 644 -22.96 2.68 38.44
N LEU A 645 -23.09 3.93 38.01
CA LEU A 645 -22.78 5.13 38.79
C LEU A 645 -24.06 5.87 39.18
N GLY A 646 -24.20 6.25 40.45
CA GLY A 646 -25.35 6.94 41.02
C GLY A 646 -25.70 8.23 40.27
N GLY A 647 -26.99 8.47 40.09
CA GLY A 647 -27.52 9.56 39.26
C GLY A 647 -27.36 9.37 37.75
N THR A 648 -26.58 8.40 37.29
CA THR A 648 -26.44 8.11 35.84
C THR A 648 -27.68 7.39 35.33
N ARG A 649 -28.17 7.83 34.17
CA ARG A 649 -29.25 7.17 33.44
C ARG A 649 -28.69 6.11 32.50
N TYR A 650 -29.21 4.91 32.63
CA TYR A 650 -28.98 3.78 31.74
C TYR A 650 -30.24 3.55 30.90
N ASN A 651 -30.07 3.43 29.59
CA ASN A 651 -31.12 3.02 28.66
C ASN A 651 -30.97 1.52 28.42
N ILE A 652 -32.05 0.75 28.50
CA ILE A 652 -32.07 -0.71 28.39
C ILE A 652 -32.95 -1.05 27.19
N ALA A 653 -32.50 -1.93 26.31
CA ALA A 653 -33.26 -2.40 25.16
C ALA A 653 -33.43 -3.92 25.20
N VAL A 654 -34.62 -4.39 24.83
CA VAL A 654 -34.95 -5.81 24.66
C VAL A 654 -35.55 -6.04 23.28
N ASP A 655 -34.97 -6.92 22.49
CA ASP A 655 -35.46 -7.35 21.17
C ASP A 655 -35.44 -8.91 21.10
N GLY A 656 -35.70 -9.51 19.94
CA GLY A 656 -35.65 -10.96 19.72
C GLY A 656 -34.59 -11.39 18.72
N TRP A 657 -33.89 -12.49 19.03
CA TRP A 657 -32.91 -13.08 18.13
C TRP A 657 -33.58 -13.48 16.82
N GLY A 658 -32.97 -13.11 15.69
CA GLY A 658 -33.52 -13.36 14.35
C GLY A 658 -34.89 -12.73 14.08
N GLY A 659 -35.27 -11.68 14.82
CA GLY A 659 -36.55 -10.98 14.68
C GLY A 659 -37.74 -11.73 15.30
N THR A 660 -37.48 -12.67 16.21
CA THR A 660 -38.53 -13.35 16.99
C THR A 660 -39.30 -12.37 17.88
N LYS A 661 -40.58 -12.66 18.14
CA LYS A 661 -41.45 -11.79 18.93
C LYS A 661 -42.38 -12.59 19.84
N GLY A 662 -42.71 -12.03 21.01
CA GLY A 662 -43.56 -12.69 21.99
C GLY A 662 -43.85 -11.84 23.22
N GLN A 663 -44.00 -12.49 24.38
CA GLN A 663 -44.08 -11.87 25.69
C GLN A 663 -42.67 -11.67 26.25
N VAL A 664 -42.30 -10.42 26.53
CA VAL A 664 -41.07 -10.04 27.22
C VAL A 664 -41.31 -10.02 28.72
N LYS A 665 -40.39 -10.57 29.50
CA LYS A 665 -40.36 -10.48 30.97
C LYS A 665 -39.02 -9.92 31.41
N LEU A 666 -38.94 -8.60 31.54
CA LEU A 666 -37.71 -7.91 31.93
C LEU A 666 -37.63 -7.80 33.45
N SER A 667 -36.53 -8.27 34.01
CA SER A 667 -36.21 -8.15 35.43
C SER A 667 -34.88 -7.44 35.64
N TRP A 668 -34.77 -6.73 36.77
CA TRP A 668 -33.52 -6.11 37.19
C TRP A 668 -33.31 -6.30 38.69
N ALA A 669 -32.05 -6.31 39.11
CA ALA A 669 -31.64 -6.28 40.50
C ALA A 669 -30.39 -5.41 40.63
N PHE A 670 -30.40 -4.47 41.56
CA PHE A 670 -29.32 -3.54 41.83
C PHE A 670 -28.83 -3.69 43.26
N THR A 671 -27.52 -3.93 43.40
CA THR A 671 -26.81 -3.96 44.67
C THR A 671 -25.91 -2.74 44.74
N ALA A 672 -26.25 -1.77 45.61
CA ALA A 672 -25.34 -0.67 45.91
C ALA A 672 -24.06 -1.22 46.57
N VAL A 673 -22.89 -0.68 46.23
CA VAL A 673 -21.66 -0.96 46.99
C VAL A 673 -21.38 0.19 47.95
N ASP A 674 -20.86 -0.11 49.14
CA ASP A 674 -20.37 0.92 50.05
C ASP A 674 -18.99 1.40 49.58
N TYR A 675 -18.96 2.60 49.02
CA TYR A 675 -17.76 3.27 48.53
C TYR A 675 -17.27 4.40 49.45
N SER A 676 -17.42 4.25 50.77
CA SER A 676 -16.78 5.11 51.78
C SER A 676 -15.24 5.04 51.80
N THR A 677 -14.64 4.24 50.92
CA THR A 677 -13.21 3.99 50.81
C THR A 677 -12.51 4.96 49.84
N ARG A 678 -11.30 5.36 50.25
CA ARG A 678 -10.36 6.14 49.42
C ARG A 678 -9.71 5.24 48.37
N PRO A 679 -9.14 5.79 47.28
CA PRO A 679 -8.42 5.00 46.29
C PRO A 679 -7.22 4.28 46.92
N THR A 680 -6.76 3.20 46.33
CA THR A 680 -5.42 2.65 46.60
C THR A 680 -4.33 3.48 45.89
N GLU A 681 -3.06 3.10 46.05
CA GLU A 681 -1.96 3.79 45.40
C GLU A 681 -1.98 3.62 43.87
N PRO A 682 -1.67 4.67 43.08
CA PRO A 682 -1.34 4.54 41.66
C PRO A 682 -0.12 3.63 41.48
N ARG A 683 -0.17 2.77 40.47
CA ARG A 683 0.81 1.69 40.26
C ARG A 683 1.69 2.00 39.05
N SER A 684 2.78 1.24 38.88
CA SER A 684 3.63 1.27 37.68
C SER A 684 4.04 2.69 37.25
N VAL A 685 4.33 3.56 38.23
CA VAL A 685 4.70 4.95 37.95
C VAL A 685 6.00 4.97 37.16
N THR A 686 6.04 5.81 36.13
CA THR A 686 7.22 6.11 35.34
C THR A 686 7.29 7.61 35.11
N VAL A 687 8.49 8.15 34.95
CA VAL A 687 8.70 9.57 34.63
C VAL A 687 9.66 9.66 33.46
N ASN A 688 9.24 10.31 32.37
CA ASN A 688 10.20 10.78 31.39
C ASN A 688 10.73 12.16 31.80
N ALA A 689 12.05 12.26 31.93
CA ALA A 689 12.74 13.53 32.15
C ALA A 689 12.67 14.40 30.89
N LEU A 690 12.32 15.67 31.07
CA LEU A 690 12.20 16.68 30.03
C LEU A 690 12.91 17.97 30.50
N ASP A 691 13.01 18.95 29.61
CA ASP A 691 13.56 20.27 29.97
C ASP A 691 12.62 21.00 30.93
N GLY A 692 13.11 21.35 32.12
CA GLY A 692 12.37 22.06 33.17
C GLY A 692 11.10 21.33 33.64
N SER A 693 10.97 20.03 33.37
CA SER A 693 9.71 19.30 33.50
C SER A 693 9.88 17.78 33.54
N GLY A 694 8.79 17.08 33.88
CA GLY A 694 8.74 15.62 33.87
C GLY A 694 7.35 15.12 33.48
N LEU A 695 7.28 14.30 32.43
CA LEU A 695 6.04 13.64 32.02
C LEU A 695 5.89 12.36 32.85
N VAL A 696 5.04 12.42 33.87
CA VAL A 696 4.72 11.30 34.76
C VAL A 696 3.59 10.48 34.13
N LYS A 697 3.71 9.16 34.12
CA LYS A 697 2.68 8.20 33.68
C LYS A 697 2.50 7.12 34.74
N TRP A 698 1.29 6.57 34.90
CA TRP A 698 1.01 5.52 35.88
C TRP A 698 -0.12 4.60 35.43
N GLU A 699 -0.25 3.44 36.06
CA GLU A 699 -1.45 2.63 36.03
C GLU A 699 -2.45 3.07 37.11
N ALA A 700 -3.74 2.90 36.83
CA ALA A 700 -4.80 3.15 37.80
C ALA A 700 -4.63 2.31 39.09
N PRO A 701 -4.98 2.86 40.27
CA PRO A 701 -5.13 2.11 41.50
C PRO A 701 -5.95 0.83 41.35
N SER A 702 -5.63 -0.18 42.15
CA SER A 702 -6.38 -1.45 42.18
C SER A 702 -7.83 -1.30 42.64
N THR A 703 -8.16 -0.24 43.38
CA THR A 703 -9.53 0.15 43.73
C THR A 703 -9.63 1.68 43.71
N LEU A 704 -10.64 2.21 43.02
CA LEU A 704 -10.83 3.66 42.84
C LEU A 704 -11.79 4.29 43.86
N GLY A 705 -12.70 3.52 44.45
CA GLY A 705 -13.82 4.05 45.24
C GLY A 705 -14.85 4.80 44.36
N SER A 706 -15.66 5.68 44.96
CA SER A 706 -16.77 6.37 44.28
C SER A 706 -16.42 7.75 43.71
N GLY A 707 -17.14 8.13 42.65
CA GLY A 707 -17.07 9.47 42.04
C GLY A 707 -15.85 9.73 41.16
N THR A 708 -15.74 10.97 40.68
CA THR A 708 -14.67 11.38 39.75
C THR A 708 -13.29 11.28 40.39
N ILE A 709 -12.42 10.47 39.81
CA ILE A 709 -11.04 10.34 40.24
C ILE A 709 -10.21 11.51 39.71
N THR A 710 -9.42 12.12 40.59
CA THR A 710 -8.37 13.06 40.22
C THR A 710 -7.04 12.55 40.75
N TYR A 711 -6.01 12.63 39.93
CA TYR A 711 -4.65 12.23 40.27
C TYR A 711 -3.79 13.47 40.40
N THR A 712 -2.94 13.52 41.42
CA THR A 712 -1.91 14.57 41.55
C THR A 712 -0.53 13.93 41.60
N ALA A 713 0.29 14.22 40.59
CA ALA A 713 1.70 13.87 40.57
C ALA A 713 2.50 15.00 41.21
N THR A 714 3.40 14.70 42.16
CA THR A 714 4.19 15.68 42.92
C THR A 714 5.67 15.30 42.91
N ALA A 715 6.52 16.25 42.56
CA ALA A 715 7.98 16.13 42.60
C ALA A 715 8.55 16.79 43.87
N GLN A 716 9.53 16.13 44.49
CA GLN A 716 10.32 16.64 45.62
C GLN A 716 11.81 16.63 45.26
N PRO A 717 12.63 17.66 45.57
CA PRO A 717 12.31 18.86 46.35
C PRO A 717 11.35 19.84 45.65
N GLY A 718 10.96 20.93 46.31
CA GLY A 718 10.20 22.03 45.71
C GLY A 718 8.67 21.85 45.59
N ALA A 719 8.14 20.63 45.72
CA ALA A 719 6.69 20.33 45.70
C ALA A 719 5.95 20.76 44.41
N ALA A 720 6.69 20.93 43.31
CA ALA A 720 6.12 21.15 41.99
C ALA A 720 5.23 19.95 41.61
N SER A 721 4.01 20.22 41.17
CA SER A 721 2.98 19.20 40.99
C SER A 721 2.07 19.53 39.82
N CYS A 722 1.31 18.54 39.38
CA CYS A 722 0.23 18.73 38.41
C CYS A 722 -0.91 17.74 38.67
N THR A 723 -2.14 18.16 38.39
CA THR A 723 -3.37 17.41 38.66
C THR A 723 -4.14 17.13 37.37
N THR A 724 -4.70 15.94 37.25
CA THR A 724 -5.37 15.43 36.04
C THR A 724 -6.50 14.46 36.40
N ALA A 725 -7.39 14.16 35.45
CA ALA A 725 -8.29 13.01 35.51
C ALA A 725 -7.78 11.79 34.72
N GLY A 726 -6.78 11.99 33.84
CA GLY A 726 -6.13 10.92 33.07
C GLY A 726 -5.01 10.22 33.83
N LEU A 727 -4.37 9.22 33.19
CA LEU A 727 -3.31 8.40 33.78
C LEU A 727 -1.88 8.90 33.49
N HIS A 728 -1.75 10.17 33.08
CA HIS A 728 -0.48 10.85 32.84
C HIS A 728 -0.60 12.35 33.15
N CYS A 729 0.51 12.99 33.52
CA CYS A 729 0.55 14.42 33.79
C CYS A 729 1.96 15.00 33.67
N LEU A 730 2.08 16.21 33.13
CA LEU A 730 3.35 16.92 32.93
C LEU A 730 3.60 17.89 34.09
N ILE A 731 4.49 17.53 35.02
CA ILE A 731 4.97 18.45 36.06
C ILE A 731 5.91 19.45 35.39
N LYS A 732 5.68 20.75 35.59
CA LYS A 732 6.46 21.86 35.01
C LYS A 732 7.12 22.71 36.09
N GLY A 733 8.12 23.50 35.70
CA GLY A 733 8.80 24.43 36.62
C GLY A 733 9.83 23.74 37.51
N LEU A 734 10.44 22.67 37.01
CA LEU A 734 11.54 21.96 37.65
C LEU A 734 12.88 22.58 37.24
N GLU A 735 13.91 22.36 38.05
CA GLU A 735 15.26 22.84 37.82
C GLU A 735 16.12 21.72 37.21
N ASN A 736 16.78 22.01 36.10
CA ASN A 736 17.57 21.02 35.38
C ASN A 736 18.86 20.67 36.15
N GLY A 737 19.20 19.38 36.19
CA GLY A 737 20.32 18.84 36.98
C GLY A 737 19.97 18.52 38.44
N THR A 738 18.85 19.04 38.97
CA THR A 738 18.33 18.65 40.29
C THR A 738 17.61 17.31 40.18
N THR A 739 18.02 16.30 40.95
CA THR A 739 17.31 15.01 40.99
C THR A 739 16.07 15.13 41.86
N TYR A 740 14.91 14.88 41.26
CA TYR A 740 13.62 14.83 41.93
C TYR A 740 13.20 13.39 42.23
N SER A 741 12.35 13.25 43.24
CA SER A 741 11.58 12.05 43.56
C SER A 741 10.11 12.36 43.31
N VAL A 742 9.41 11.53 42.53
CA VAL A 742 8.00 11.70 42.18
C VAL A 742 7.14 10.65 42.87
N THR A 743 6.03 11.10 43.44
CA THR A 743 4.90 10.24 43.78
C THR A 743 3.62 10.73 43.12
N VAL A 744 2.67 9.82 42.93
CA VAL A 744 1.32 10.12 42.45
C VAL A 744 0.34 9.69 43.54
N VAL A 745 -0.60 10.58 43.89
CA VAL A 745 -1.78 10.25 44.71
C VAL A 745 -3.03 10.20 43.83
N ALA A 746 -3.97 9.33 44.17
CA ALA A 746 -5.32 9.33 43.62
C ALA A 746 -6.31 9.86 44.67
N ARG A 747 -7.26 10.68 44.25
CA ARG A 747 -8.29 11.29 45.09
C ARG A 747 -9.68 11.07 44.50
N ASN A 748 -10.62 10.69 45.36
CA ASN A 748 -12.03 10.53 45.06
C ASN A 748 -12.89 11.37 46.05
N THR A 749 -14.20 11.13 46.12
CA THR A 749 -15.12 11.85 47.03
C THR A 749 -14.88 11.53 48.53
N ALA A 750 -14.46 10.31 48.86
CA ALA A 750 -14.01 9.93 50.21
C ALA A 750 -12.62 10.51 50.58
N GLY A 751 -11.89 10.99 49.57
CA GLY A 751 -10.68 11.78 49.71
C GLY A 751 -9.45 11.16 49.03
N GLU A 752 -8.28 11.53 49.55
CA GLU A 752 -6.98 11.16 48.97
C GLU A 752 -6.48 9.81 49.51
N GLY A 753 -6.09 8.92 48.59
CA GLY A 753 -5.47 7.63 48.87
C GLY A 753 -3.98 7.74 49.20
N PRO A 754 -3.29 6.60 49.43
CA PRO A 754 -1.84 6.58 49.61
C PRO A 754 -1.11 6.97 48.32
N ALA A 755 0.09 7.52 48.48
CA ALA A 755 0.97 7.90 47.38
C ALA A 755 1.73 6.68 46.84
N SER A 756 1.94 6.62 45.52
CA SER A 756 2.61 5.54 44.81
C SER A 756 3.98 5.14 45.40
N ASN A 757 4.14 3.84 45.68
CA ASN A 757 5.35 3.26 46.25
C ASN A 757 5.99 2.21 45.30
N PRO A 758 7.32 2.23 45.07
CA PRO A 758 8.28 3.25 45.49
C PRO A 758 8.12 4.57 44.72
N PRO A 759 8.54 5.71 45.31
CA PRO A 759 8.73 6.95 44.58
C PRO A 759 9.73 6.79 43.42
N VAL A 760 9.46 7.41 42.28
CA VAL A 760 10.30 7.31 41.08
C VAL A 760 11.24 8.49 41.02
N THR A 761 12.55 8.23 41.04
CA THR A 761 13.56 9.29 40.91
C THR A 761 13.88 9.59 39.45
N PHE A 762 14.04 10.87 39.14
CA PHE A 762 14.45 11.35 37.81
C PHE A 762 15.15 12.70 37.91
N THR A 763 15.96 13.04 36.91
CA THR A 763 16.65 14.33 36.81
C THR A 763 16.19 15.00 35.52
N PRO A 764 15.36 16.05 35.59
CA PRO A 764 15.14 16.97 34.46
C PRO A 764 16.49 17.45 33.96
N ASN A 765 16.67 17.44 32.64
CA ASN A 765 17.90 17.86 32.00
C ASN A 765 17.54 18.89 30.94
N THR A 766 18.33 19.97 30.85
CA THR A 766 18.16 20.95 29.78
C THR A 766 18.34 20.21 28.45
N ALA A 767 17.37 20.32 27.55
CA ALA A 767 17.58 19.91 26.17
C ALA A 767 18.76 20.73 25.65
N THR A 768 19.72 20.11 24.98
CA THR A 768 20.97 20.77 24.63
C THR A 768 20.79 21.74 23.46
N ASN A 769 20.19 22.90 23.78
CA ASN A 769 20.10 24.13 22.97
C ASN A 769 21.47 24.75 22.62
N ARG A 770 22.56 24.04 22.88
CA ARG A 770 23.88 24.33 22.34
C ARG A 770 23.92 23.78 20.91
N PRO A 771 24.18 24.59 19.89
CA PRO A 771 24.39 24.10 18.53
C PRO A 771 25.48 23.01 18.52
N VAL A 772 25.17 21.84 17.97
CA VAL A 772 26.08 20.71 17.79
C VAL A 772 26.48 20.64 16.32
N GLN A 773 27.74 20.35 15.98
CA GLN A 773 28.12 20.18 14.57
C GLN A 773 27.41 18.98 13.93
N THR A 774 26.93 19.16 12.70
CA THR A 774 26.37 18.09 11.87
C THR A 774 27.05 18.05 10.50
N ARG A 775 27.07 16.86 9.91
CA ARG A 775 27.44 16.59 8.52
C ARG A 775 26.26 16.18 7.66
N ALA A 776 25.11 15.87 8.27
CA ALA A 776 23.87 15.63 7.55
C ALA A 776 23.21 16.96 7.26
N TRP A 777 23.33 17.43 6.01
CA TRP A 777 22.82 18.74 5.61
C TRP A 777 21.31 18.88 5.77
N GLY A 778 20.55 17.79 5.66
CA GLY A 778 19.10 17.82 5.84
C GLY A 778 18.70 18.15 7.29
N LEU A 779 19.52 17.74 8.25
CA LEU A 779 19.32 18.03 9.67
C LEU A 779 19.57 19.52 9.98
N ASP A 780 20.69 20.06 9.48
CA ASP A 780 21.04 21.50 9.47
C ASP A 780 19.93 22.33 8.80
N ARG A 781 19.49 21.90 7.60
CA ARG A 781 18.46 22.62 6.84
C ARG A 781 17.14 22.75 7.58
N VAL A 782 16.76 21.82 8.47
CA VAL A 782 15.48 21.91 9.17
C VAL A 782 15.49 22.76 10.45
N ASP A 783 16.64 23.11 11.06
CA ASP A 783 16.65 24.03 12.21
C ASP A 783 17.00 25.48 11.88
N GLN A 784 17.51 25.76 10.66
CA GLN A 784 17.63 27.11 10.12
C GLN A 784 16.52 27.50 9.11
N ARG A 785 16.36 28.80 8.85
CA ARG A 785 15.33 29.32 7.93
C ARG A 785 15.86 29.66 6.54
N THR A 786 17.04 30.26 6.45
CA THR A 786 17.63 30.83 5.24
C THR A 786 18.97 30.19 4.93
N LEU A 787 19.21 29.82 3.67
CA LEU A 787 20.55 29.47 3.19
C LEU A 787 21.51 30.69 3.27
N PRO A 788 22.85 30.51 3.38
CA PRO A 788 23.59 29.24 3.42
C PRO A 788 23.38 28.47 4.74
N LEU A 789 23.88 27.24 4.79
CA LEU A 789 23.82 26.33 5.95
C LEU A 789 25.01 26.61 6.90
N ASP A 790 24.81 26.52 8.22
CA ASP A 790 25.85 26.90 9.21
C ASP A 790 26.71 25.74 9.71
N GLY A 791 26.37 24.49 9.35
CA GLY A 791 27.08 23.27 9.76
C GLY A 791 26.71 22.77 11.15
N MET A 792 25.67 23.34 11.78
CA MET A 792 25.21 23.03 13.12
C MET A 792 23.80 22.43 13.12
N ILE A 793 23.36 21.98 14.29
CA ILE A 793 21.99 21.59 14.60
C ILE A 793 21.69 21.98 16.04
N THR A 794 20.66 22.81 16.22
CA THR A 794 20.17 23.31 17.51
C THR A 794 18.84 22.65 17.83
N ARG A 795 18.80 21.81 18.87
CA ARG A 795 17.58 21.10 19.28
C ARG A 795 17.05 21.60 20.62
N THR A 796 15.79 22.05 20.62
CA THR A 796 15.07 22.55 21.81
C THR A 796 14.39 21.44 22.62
N SER A 797 14.43 20.22 22.11
CA SER A 797 13.86 18.97 22.65
C SER A 797 14.62 17.81 22.01
N SER A 798 14.39 16.55 22.40
CA SER A 798 15.15 15.40 21.88
C SER A 798 14.27 14.28 21.30
N GLY A 799 12.96 14.36 21.48
CA GLY A 799 11.99 13.34 21.07
C GLY A 799 11.77 12.25 22.12
N ARG A 800 12.40 12.37 23.29
CA ARG A 800 12.53 11.31 24.31
C ARG A 800 11.20 10.78 24.86
N ALA A 801 10.16 11.62 24.94
CA ALA A 801 8.83 11.22 25.39
C ALA A 801 8.04 10.38 24.36
N VAL A 802 8.53 10.29 23.12
CA VAL A 802 7.75 9.90 21.94
C VAL A 802 8.11 8.50 21.44
N SER A 803 7.08 7.72 21.13
CA SER A 803 7.18 6.47 20.38
C SER A 803 7.11 6.74 18.87
N LEU A 804 8.18 6.44 18.15
CA LEU A 804 8.28 6.57 16.69
C LEU A 804 8.12 5.18 16.05
N TYR A 805 6.97 4.92 15.42
CA TYR A 805 6.76 3.75 14.58
C TYR A 805 7.41 3.96 13.20
N VAL A 806 8.30 3.05 12.80
CA VAL A 806 8.96 3.08 11.48
C VAL A 806 8.36 1.98 10.61
N VAL A 807 7.47 2.35 9.69
CA VAL A 807 6.64 1.44 8.89
C VAL A 807 7.31 1.19 7.54
N ASP A 808 8.20 0.19 7.49
CA ASP A 808 9.21 0.07 6.44
C ASP A 808 9.76 -1.38 6.29
N THR A 809 11.01 -1.53 5.84
CA THR A 809 11.74 -2.82 5.68
C THR A 809 12.25 -3.42 6.99
N GLY A 810 11.95 -2.81 8.14
CA GLY A 810 12.52 -3.13 9.45
C GLY A 810 13.65 -2.18 9.85
N VAL A 811 14.33 -2.44 10.98
CA VAL A 811 15.47 -1.61 11.44
C VAL A 811 16.61 -2.51 11.92
N LEU A 812 17.87 -2.15 11.60
CA LEU A 812 19.06 -2.77 12.17
C LEU A 812 19.26 -2.32 13.62
N ALA A 813 18.60 -3.01 14.57
CA ALA A 813 18.63 -2.66 16.00
C ALA A 813 20.03 -2.61 16.63
N SER A 814 21.03 -3.28 16.02
CA SER A 814 22.43 -3.26 16.45
C SER A 814 23.25 -2.08 15.91
N HIS A 815 22.64 -1.12 15.21
CA HIS A 815 23.35 0.05 14.68
C HIS A 815 23.62 1.08 15.80
N ASN A 816 24.85 1.61 15.86
CA ASN A 816 25.29 2.46 16.98
C ASN A 816 24.43 3.72 17.13
N GLU A 817 23.92 4.27 16.03
CA GLU A 817 23.00 5.42 16.01
C GLU A 817 21.77 5.25 16.91
N PHE A 818 21.32 4.02 17.20
CA PHE A 818 20.12 3.78 17.99
C PHE A 818 20.40 3.42 19.45
N GLY A 819 21.56 2.85 19.76
CA GLY A 819 21.87 2.32 21.09
C GLY A 819 20.80 1.31 21.55
N THR A 820 20.19 1.56 22.71
CA THR A 820 19.11 0.72 23.28
C THR A 820 17.70 1.19 22.93
N ARG A 821 17.53 2.15 22.00
CA ARG A 821 16.23 2.79 21.72
C ARG A 821 15.36 2.06 20.70
N VAL A 822 15.87 1.05 19.99
CA VAL A 822 15.03 0.16 19.18
C VAL A 822 14.42 -0.89 20.11
N VAL A 823 13.10 -0.84 20.28
CA VAL A 823 12.34 -1.80 21.10
C VAL A 823 11.68 -2.87 20.23
N GLN A 824 11.02 -3.85 20.84
CA GLN A 824 10.30 -4.89 20.11
C GLN A 824 9.13 -4.27 19.33
N GLY A 825 9.18 -4.40 18.00
CA GLY A 825 8.06 -4.07 17.11
C GLY A 825 7.45 -5.31 16.46
N ARG A 826 6.86 -5.15 15.27
CA ARG A 826 6.07 -6.17 14.58
C ARG A 826 6.51 -6.41 13.14
N ASN A 827 6.41 -7.65 12.69
CA ASN A 827 6.52 -8.04 11.29
C ASN A 827 5.17 -8.60 10.81
N THR A 828 4.62 -7.99 9.76
CA THR A 828 3.30 -8.30 9.17
C THR A 828 3.43 -8.79 7.73
N LEU A 829 4.63 -9.16 7.30
CA LEU A 829 4.82 -9.81 6.00
C LEU A 829 4.07 -11.14 5.96
N GLU A 830 3.41 -11.37 4.83
CA GLU A 830 2.73 -12.64 4.55
C GLU A 830 3.70 -13.82 4.75
N ASN A 831 3.25 -14.86 5.44
CA ASN A 831 4.06 -16.03 5.82
C ASN A 831 5.30 -15.73 6.70
N ALA A 832 5.37 -14.59 7.41
CA ALA A 832 6.48 -14.27 8.33
C ALA A 832 6.75 -15.41 9.35
N PRO A 833 7.94 -16.04 9.35
CA PRO A 833 8.24 -17.16 10.25
C PRO A 833 8.26 -16.79 11.74
N ASN A 834 8.41 -15.50 12.04
CA ASN A 834 8.35 -14.93 13.37
C ASN A 834 7.77 -13.50 13.28
N PRO A 835 6.57 -13.22 13.84
CA PRO A 835 5.97 -11.88 13.80
C PRO A 835 6.74 -10.85 14.65
N ASN A 836 7.75 -11.28 15.41
CA ASN A 836 8.64 -10.42 16.19
C ASN A 836 9.98 -10.14 15.49
N ASP A 837 10.24 -10.69 14.29
CA ASP A 837 11.49 -10.47 13.56
C ASP A 837 11.40 -9.21 12.69
N THR A 838 11.77 -8.08 13.28
CA THR A 838 11.77 -6.76 12.67
C THR A 838 13.11 -6.36 12.05
N THR A 839 14.05 -7.31 11.93
CA THR A 839 15.40 -7.06 11.41
C THR A 839 15.35 -6.51 9.99
N ASP A 840 16.02 -5.39 9.72
CA ASP A 840 16.16 -4.89 8.36
C ASP A 840 17.05 -5.83 7.52
N CYS A 841 16.75 -5.92 6.23
CA CYS A 841 17.50 -6.69 5.24
C CYS A 841 17.54 -5.99 3.87
N ASN A 842 17.12 -4.73 3.80
CA ASN A 842 17.19 -3.87 2.63
C ASN A 842 18.04 -2.62 2.91
N GLY A 843 17.89 -2.05 4.11
CA GLY A 843 18.63 -0.88 4.58
C GLY A 843 17.84 0.43 4.51
N HIS A 844 16.74 0.46 3.77
CA HIS A 844 15.87 1.61 3.66
C HIS A 844 15.25 1.99 5.02
N GLY A 845 14.61 1.05 5.72
CA GLY A 845 14.02 1.31 7.04
C GLY A 845 15.06 1.70 8.11
N THR A 846 16.29 1.18 8.01
CA THR A 846 17.42 1.61 8.87
C THR A 846 17.85 3.06 8.57
N HIS A 847 17.93 3.45 7.30
CA HIS A 847 18.24 4.82 6.88
C HIS A 847 17.16 5.81 7.35
N VAL A 848 15.89 5.46 7.13
CA VAL A 848 14.70 6.21 7.57
C VAL A 848 14.68 6.39 9.09
N ALA A 849 14.90 5.32 9.86
CA ALA A 849 15.02 5.38 11.32
C ALA A 849 16.20 6.26 11.77
N GLY A 850 17.32 6.23 11.04
CA GLY A 850 18.46 7.11 11.28
C GLY A 850 18.15 8.59 11.04
N THR A 851 17.41 8.93 9.99
CA THR A 851 17.07 10.33 9.65
C THR A 851 16.02 10.90 10.60
N ALA A 852 15.07 10.09 11.06
CA ALA A 852 14.10 10.52 12.04
C ALA A 852 14.71 10.60 13.45
N ALA A 853 15.49 9.60 13.86
CA ALA A 853 15.83 9.38 15.26
C ALA A 853 17.22 8.76 15.54
N GLY A 854 18.19 8.80 14.62
CA GLY A 854 19.59 8.47 14.91
C GLY A 854 20.26 9.48 15.85
N GLN A 855 21.26 9.05 16.64
CA GLN A 855 22.01 9.93 17.55
C GLN A 855 22.74 11.07 16.82
N THR A 856 23.36 10.77 15.67
CA THR A 856 24.08 11.74 14.84
C THR A 856 23.19 12.31 13.75
N PHE A 857 22.42 11.44 13.08
CA PHE A 857 21.68 11.79 11.86
C PHE A 857 20.22 12.21 12.11
N GLY A 858 19.68 11.93 13.30
CA GLY A 858 18.25 12.06 13.59
C GLY A 858 17.83 13.47 13.96
N VAL A 859 16.67 13.90 13.46
CA VAL A 859 16.00 15.11 13.95
C VAL A 859 15.63 14.96 15.44
N ALA A 860 15.10 13.79 15.85
CA ALA A 860 14.70 13.45 17.22
C ALA A 860 15.60 12.35 17.85
N PRO A 861 16.85 12.68 18.25
CA PRO A 861 17.91 11.70 18.54
C PRO A 861 17.70 10.84 19.81
N GLU A 862 16.70 11.12 20.65
CA GLU A 862 16.36 10.32 21.83
C GLU A 862 15.01 9.58 21.72
N ALA A 863 14.27 9.73 20.62
CA ALA A 863 12.98 9.05 20.44
C ALA A 863 13.10 7.52 20.50
N THR A 864 12.04 6.86 20.98
CA THR A 864 11.97 5.39 21.06
C THR A 864 11.50 4.82 19.72
N ILE A 865 12.29 3.94 19.11
CA ILE A 865 12.06 3.43 17.75
C ILE A 865 11.33 2.09 17.83
N ILE A 866 10.13 2.02 17.23
CA ILE A 866 9.31 0.81 17.14
C ILE A 866 9.26 0.37 15.67
N PRO A 867 10.06 -0.62 15.24
CA PRO A 867 10.13 -1.03 13.84
C PRO A 867 8.90 -1.88 13.46
N VAL A 868 8.17 -1.46 12.43
CA VAL A 868 7.02 -2.18 11.88
C VAL A 868 7.36 -2.63 10.46
N LYS A 869 7.78 -3.89 10.35
CA LYS A 869 8.29 -4.49 9.12
C LYS A 869 7.12 -4.94 8.24
N VAL A 870 6.70 -4.06 7.34
CA VAL A 870 5.67 -4.30 6.33
C VAL A 870 6.25 -4.56 4.93
N LEU A 871 7.55 -4.26 4.73
CA LEU A 871 8.26 -4.46 3.48
C LEU A 871 9.36 -5.54 3.62
N ASN A 872 9.56 -6.32 2.56
CA ASN A 872 10.57 -7.37 2.48
C ASN A 872 11.96 -6.82 2.06
N CYS A 873 12.96 -7.70 1.92
CA CYS A 873 14.34 -7.31 1.60
C CYS A 873 14.51 -6.65 0.22
N PHE A 874 13.50 -6.70 -0.65
CA PHE A 874 13.43 -6.00 -1.94
C PHE A 874 12.63 -4.68 -1.85
N GLY A 875 12.46 -4.11 -0.66
CA GLY A 875 11.76 -2.83 -0.46
C GLY A 875 10.30 -2.87 -0.90
N SER A 876 9.64 -4.02 -0.78
CA SER A 876 8.32 -4.28 -1.35
C SER A 876 7.43 -5.10 -0.40
N GLY A 877 6.12 -4.82 -0.35
CA GLY A 877 5.13 -5.50 0.48
C GLY A 877 3.75 -5.56 -0.18
N THR A 878 2.78 -6.17 0.50
CA THR A 878 1.38 -6.23 0.05
C THR A 878 0.54 -5.15 0.75
N LEU A 879 -0.52 -4.68 0.09
CA LEU A 879 -1.51 -3.76 0.69
C LEU A 879 -2.03 -4.30 2.03
N ALA A 880 -2.42 -5.57 2.05
CA ALA A 880 -2.81 -6.28 3.27
C ALA A 880 -1.75 -6.22 4.39
N GLY A 881 -0.46 -6.43 4.06
CA GLY A 881 0.63 -6.40 5.03
C GLY A 881 0.90 -5.01 5.62
N VAL A 882 0.60 -3.94 4.87
CA VAL A 882 0.67 -2.55 5.36
C VAL A 882 -0.53 -2.22 6.25
N VAL A 883 -1.75 -2.59 5.84
CA VAL A 883 -2.96 -2.41 6.66
C VAL A 883 -2.83 -3.18 7.98
N ALA A 884 -2.39 -4.44 7.95
CA ALA A 884 -2.08 -5.23 9.15
C ALA A 884 -0.97 -4.60 10.03
N GLY A 885 -0.08 -3.81 9.44
CA GLY A 885 0.93 -3.01 10.17
C GLY A 885 0.31 -1.86 10.94
N LEU A 886 -0.64 -1.14 10.34
CA LEU A 886 -1.38 -0.05 10.97
C LEU A 886 -2.38 -0.55 12.02
N ASP A 887 -3.07 -1.65 11.74
CA ASP A 887 -3.98 -2.37 12.66
C ASP A 887 -3.24 -2.82 13.94
N TRP A 888 -2.02 -3.35 13.79
CA TRP A 888 -1.15 -3.62 14.94
C TRP A 888 -0.65 -2.36 15.65
N ILE A 889 -0.40 -1.26 14.94
CA ILE A 889 0.04 0.01 15.56
C ILE A 889 -1.06 0.57 16.48
N VAL A 890 -2.32 0.58 16.03
CA VAL A 890 -3.46 1.06 16.83
C VAL A 890 -3.67 0.16 18.06
N SER A 891 -3.69 -1.17 17.91
CA SER A 891 -3.84 -2.09 19.05
C SER A 891 -2.63 -2.17 20.00
N HIS A 892 -1.45 -1.73 19.55
CA HIS A 892 -0.25 -1.60 20.41
C HIS A 892 -0.16 -0.24 21.10
N HIS A 893 -0.74 0.81 20.52
CA HIS A 893 -0.70 2.16 21.06
C HIS A 893 -1.53 2.28 22.35
N GLN A 894 -1.21 3.30 23.15
CA GLN A 894 -1.89 3.58 24.41
C GLN A 894 -2.39 5.01 24.34
N ALA A 895 -3.71 5.19 24.27
CA ALA A 895 -4.34 6.51 24.12
C ALA A 895 -3.78 7.55 25.11
N GLY A 896 -3.27 8.66 24.57
CA GLY A 896 -2.59 9.71 25.35
C GLY A 896 -1.09 9.47 25.62
N VAL A 897 -0.47 8.47 25.00
CA VAL A 897 0.98 8.42 24.82
C VAL A 897 1.37 9.22 23.57
N PRO A 898 2.40 10.07 23.61
CA PRO A 898 2.87 10.76 22.41
C PRO A 898 3.45 9.77 21.39
N ALA A 899 2.86 9.70 20.20
CA ALA A 899 3.29 8.79 19.14
C ALA A 899 3.32 9.44 17.75
N VAL A 900 4.27 9.00 16.95
CA VAL A 900 4.43 9.36 15.53
C VAL A 900 4.59 8.06 14.73
N ALA A 901 3.95 7.97 13.56
CA ALA A 901 4.19 6.88 12.61
C ALA A 901 4.73 7.45 11.29
N ASN A 902 5.87 6.93 10.83
CA ASN A 902 6.46 7.30 9.55
C ASN A 902 6.30 6.18 8.52
N LEU A 903 5.57 6.46 7.43
CA LEU A 903 5.41 5.56 6.28
C LEU A 903 6.24 6.11 5.11
N SER A 904 7.51 5.71 5.02
CA SER A 904 8.41 6.06 3.91
C SER A 904 8.17 5.18 2.67
N LEU A 905 6.91 4.89 2.38
CA LEU A 905 6.47 3.95 1.34
C LEU A 905 5.28 4.51 0.54
N GLY A 906 4.93 3.87 -0.56
CA GLY A 906 3.73 4.21 -1.33
C GLY A 906 3.38 3.26 -2.46
N GLY A 907 2.24 3.53 -3.09
CA GLY A 907 1.72 2.83 -4.26
C GLY A 907 0.58 3.61 -4.92
N SER A 908 -0.20 2.94 -5.78
CA SER A 908 -1.46 3.47 -6.31
C SER A 908 -2.40 3.92 -5.19
N SER A 909 -3.30 4.87 -5.48
CA SER A 909 -4.39 5.22 -4.55
C SER A 909 -5.18 3.98 -4.10
N SER A 910 -5.47 3.91 -2.80
CA SER A 910 -6.16 2.82 -2.11
C SER A 910 -7.00 3.40 -0.98
N VAL A 911 -8.31 3.11 -1.01
CA VAL A 911 -9.25 3.48 0.05
C VAL A 911 -8.92 2.76 1.35
N ALA A 912 -8.56 1.46 1.27
CA ALA A 912 -8.26 0.66 2.46
C ALA A 912 -7.03 1.18 3.23
N LEU A 913 -5.98 1.62 2.51
CA LEU A 913 -4.79 2.20 3.13
C LEU A 913 -5.07 3.59 3.72
N ASN A 914 -5.86 4.41 3.04
CA ASN A 914 -6.23 5.74 3.53
C ASN A 914 -7.09 5.63 4.80
N GLN A 915 -8.11 4.75 4.83
CA GLN A 915 -8.91 4.45 6.03
C GLN A 915 -8.03 4.03 7.22
N ALA A 916 -7.07 3.13 7.00
CA ALA A 916 -6.17 2.66 8.07
C ALA A 916 -5.29 3.78 8.65
N VAL A 917 -4.84 4.71 7.81
CA VAL A 917 -4.07 5.89 8.25
C VAL A 917 -4.97 6.89 8.99
N ALA A 918 -6.17 7.17 8.48
CA ALA A 918 -7.16 8.03 9.14
C ALA A 918 -7.52 7.53 10.55
N ARG A 919 -7.63 6.21 10.75
CA ARG A 919 -7.91 5.61 12.05
C ARG A 919 -6.73 5.69 13.01
N ALA A 920 -5.50 5.50 12.54
CA ALA A 920 -4.30 5.74 13.36
C ALA A 920 -4.20 7.20 13.82
N VAL A 921 -4.61 8.16 12.98
CA VAL A 921 -4.72 9.58 13.37
C VAL A 921 -5.84 9.80 14.40
N ALA A 922 -6.98 9.13 14.26
CA ALA A 922 -8.08 9.22 15.24
C ALA A 922 -7.73 8.65 16.62
N ASP A 923 -6.81 7.66 16.69
CA ASP A 923 -6.23 7.13 17.93
C ASP A 923 -5.15 8.04 18.56
N GLY A 924 -4.86 9.19 17.94
CA GLY A 924 -3.97 10.22 18.45
C GLY A 924 -2.52 10.11 17.97
N ILE A 925 -2.22 9.22 17.03
CA ILE A 925 -0.87 9.06 16.46
C ILE A 925 -0.67 10.07 15.33
N THR A 926 0.41 10.85 15.36
CA THR A 926 0.74 11.74 14.22
C THR A 926 1.33 10.91 13.09
N VAL A 927 0.57 10.68 12.02
CA VAL A 927 1.05 9.91 10.86
C VAL A 927 1.69 10.85 9.83
N VAL A 928 2.91 10.51 9.40
CA VAL A 928 3.71 11.27 8.44
C VAL A 928 4.08 10.33 7.28
N VAL A 929 3.89 10.80 6.04
CA VAL A 929 3.94 9.93 4.86
C VAL A 929 4.74 10.54 3.71
N ALA A 930 5.37 9.69 2.91
CA ALA A 930 6.07 10.09 1.69
C ALA A 930 5.07 10.43 0.56
N ALA A 931 5.21 11.61 -0.06
CA ALA A 931 4.34 12.03 -1.18
C ALA A 931 4.51 11.18 -2.46
N GLY A 932 5.67 10.53 -2.65
CA GLY A 932 6.00 9.68 -3.80
C GLY A 932 7.04 10.29 -4.76
N ASN A 933 7.73 9.42 -5.52
CA ASN A 933 8.84 9.79 -6.40
C ASN A 933 8.49 9.66 -7.91
N SER A 934 7.27 10.00 -8.33
CA SER A 934 6.82 9.82 -9.71
C SER A 934 6.62 11.14 -10.49
N ALA A 935 6.88 12.29 -9.88
CA ALA A 935 6.53 13.62 -10.39
C ALA A 935 5.05 13.71 -10.82
N LEU A 936 4.16 13.06 -10.06
CA LEU A 936 2.70 13.07 -10.24
C LEU A 936 2.03 13.94 -9.16
N ASP A 937 0.71 14.11 -9.28
CA ASP A 937 -0.11 14.60 -8.18
C ASP A 937 -0.15 13.54 -7.06
N ALA A 938 0.24 13.93 -5.84
CA ALA A 938 0.25 13.07 -4.66
C ALA A 938 -1.14 12.50 -4.34
N CYS A 939 -2.21 13.24 -4.67
CA CYS A 939 -3.60 12.81 -4.51
C CYS A 939 -3.94 11.53 -5.33
N LEU A 940 -3.10 11.11 -6.28
CA LEU A 940 -3.27 9.87 -7.06
C LEU A 940 -2.55 8.65 -6.45
N THR A 941 -1.88 8.81 -5.31
CA THR A 941 -1.08 7.78 -4.64
C THR A 941 -1.51 7.58 -3.18
N SER A 942 -1.34 6.39 -2.63
CA SER A 942 -1.57 6.13 -1.21
C SER A 942 -0.28 5.65 -0.54
N PRO A 943 -0.02 6.04 0.73
CA PRO A 943 -0.91 6.79 1.63
C PRO A 943 -0.96 8.32 1.42
N GLY A 944 -0.16 8.90 0.51
CA GLY A 944 -0.06 10.36 0.26
C GLY A 944 -1.29 11.07 -0.33
N SER A 945 -2.48 10.47 -0.23
CA SER A 945 -3.78 11.05 -0.57
C SER A 945 -4.76 11.05 0.61
N GLU A 946 -4.34 10.61 1.79
CA GLU A 946 -5.13 10.68 3.03
C GLU A 946 -4.99 12.06 3.69
N PRO A 947 -6.05 12.90 3.70
CA PRO A 947 -5.98 14.28 4.19
C PRO A 947 -5.76 14.45 5.70
N LEU A 948 -5.82 13.38 6.50
CA LEU A 948 -5.45 13.41 7.92
C LEU A 948 -3.97 13.10 8.18
N ALA A 949 -3.22 12.63 7.17
CA ALA A 949 -1.78 12.40 7.26
C ALA A 949 -0.99 13.66 6.90
N VAL A 950 0.21 13.83 7.48
CA VAL A 950 1.15 14.86 7.03
C VAL A 950 1.96 14.32 5.85
N THR A 951 1.62 14.75 4.64
CA THR A 951 2.22 14.26 3.39
C THR A 951 3.40 15.13 2.96
N VAL A 952 4.55 14.48 2.74
CA VAL A 952 5.85 15.14 2.66
C VAL A 952 6.47 15.05 1.27
N GLY A 953 6.62 16.21 0.62
CA GLY A 953 7.39 16.37 -0.62
C GLY A 953 8.90 16.50 -0.36
N ALA A 954 9.72 16.20 -1.36
CA ALA A 954 11.19 16.24 -1.26
C ALA A 954 11.79 17.51 -1.87
N THR A 955 12.77 18.10 -1.19
CA THR A 955 13.69 19.11 -1.76
C THR A 955 15.12 18.60 -1.87
N ASP A 956 15.92 19.23 -2.71
CA ASP A 956 17.39 19.18 -2.62
C ASP A 956 17.95 20.30 -1.74
N ARG A 957 19.28 20.41 -1.67
CA ARG A 957 20.00 21.32 -0.77
C ARG A 957 19.89 22.81 -1.16
N SER A 958 19.31 23.13 -2.32
CA SER A 958 19.02 24.49 -2.78
C SER A 958 17.62 24.99 -2.40
N ASP A 959 16.83 24.18 -1.68
CA ASP A 959 15.38 24.30 -1.50
C ASP A 959 14.56 24.13 -2.80
N ALA A 960 15.16 23.78 -3.94
CA ALA A 960 14.39 23.32 -5.09
C ALA A 960 13.66 22.01 -4.77
N ARG A 961 12.39 21.90 -5.19
CA ARG A 961 11.66 20.63 -5.16
C ARG A 961 12.42 19.63 -6.01
N ALA A 962 12.80 18.51 -5.42
CA ALA A 962 13.48 17.44 -6.10
C ALA A 962 12.66 16.98 -7.31
N SER A 963 13.29 16.82 -8.47
CA SER A 963 12.60 16.61 -9.75
C SER A 963 11.59 15.45 -9.73
N TYR A 964 11.95 14.37 -9.03
CA TYR A 964 11.11 13.17 -8.84
C TYR A 964 9.93 13.37 -7.87
N SER A 965 9.95 14.38 -6.98
CA SER A 965 8.93 14.54 -5.93
C SER A 965 7.55 14.75 -6.56
N ASN A 966 6.58 13.96 -6.13
CA ASN A 966 5.17 14.28 -6.32
C ASN A 966 4.86 15.67 -5.71
N TYR A 967 3.79 16.27 -6.22
CA TYR A 967 3.32 17.63 -5.92
C TYR A 967 1.78 17.63 -5.82
N GLY A 968 1.14 18.78 -5.71
CA GLY A 968 -0.33 18.89 -5.71
C GLY A 968 -0.91 19.19 -4.33
N SER A 969 -2.23 19.30 -4.27
CA SER A 969 -2.94 19.77 -3.07
C SER A 969 -2.94 18.80 -1.89
N CYS A 970 -2.53 17.55 -2.10
CA CYS A 970 -2.34 16.57 -1.02
C CYS A 970 -0.91 16.56 -0.44
N VAL A 971 -0.03 17.48 -0.82
CA VAL A 971 1.25 17.70 -0.12
C VAL A 971 1.05 18.80 0.92
N ASP A 972 1.46 18.58 2.17
CA ASP A 972 1.34 19.59 3.25
C ASP A 972 2.60 20.43 3.41
N VAL A 973 3.77 19.78 3.26
CA VAL A 973 5.07 20.37 3.57
C VAL A 973 6.17 19.67 2.77
N PHE A 974 7.23 20.40 2.46
CA PHE A 974 8.46 19.86 1.89
C PHE A 974 9.53 19.67 2.97
N ALA A 975 10.41 18.70 2.77
CA ALA A 975 11.58 18.49 3.62
C ALA A 975 12.79 17.99 2.80
N PRO A 976 14.02 18.13 3.34
CA PRO A 976 15.24 17.62 2.75
C PRO A 976 15.13 16.16 2.31
N GLY A 977 15.16 15.94 1.00
CA GLY A 977 14.92 14.64 0.37
C GLY A 977 16.04 14.16 -0.53
N SER A 978 16.82 15.01 -1.22
CA SER A 978 17.86 14.54 -2.17
C SER A 978 19.26 14.48 -1.58
N GLY A 979 19.88 13.30 -1.54
CA GLY A 979 21.25 13.12 -1.05
C GLY A 979 21.36 13.26 0.48
N ILE A 980 20.48 12.56 1.20
CA ILE A 980 20.43 12.53 2.66
C ILE A 980 21.33 11.43 3.20
N LEU A 981 22.35 11.83 3.97
CA LEU A 981 23.24 10.93 4.70
C LEU A 981 22.56 10.43 5.99
N SER A 982 22.58 9.12 6.22
CA SER A 982 22.03 8.48 7.42
C SER A 982 22.68 7.12 7.70
N ALA A 983 22.16 6.40 8.70
CA ALA A 983 22.56 5.05 9.07
C ALA A 983 22.44 4.04 7.90
N GLY A 984 23.43 3.16 7.79
CA GLY A 984 23.50 2.08 6.82
C GLY A 984 23.18 0.70 7.40
N ILE A 985 23.14 -0.30 6.53
CA ILE A 985 22.71 -1.69 6.85
C ILE A 985 23.85 -2.72 6.90
N VAL A 986 25.06 -2.34 6.48
CA VAL A 986 26.17 -3.28 6.27
C VAL A 986 26.77 -3.74 7.61
N ASP A 987 26.95 -2.80 8.53
CA ASP A 987 27.43 -3.05 9.90
C ASP A 987 26.98 -1.92 10.84
N ALA A 988 27.30 -2.05 12.13
CA ALA A 988 26.86 -1.14 13.19
C ALA A 988 27.35 0.32 13.09
N ARG A 989 28.27 0.64 12.16
CA ARG A 989 28.77 2.00 11.88
C ARG A 989 28.58 2.40 10.42
N SER A 990 28.03 1.53 9.58
CA SER A 990 27.90 1.79 8.16
C SER A 990 26.98 2.98 7.89
N GLU A 991 27.20 3.67 6.78
CA GLU A 991 26.45 4.88 6.41
C GLU A 991 25.93 4.74 4.99
N ALA A 992 24.80 5.38 4.70
CA ALA A 992 24.22 5.41 3.37
C ALA A 992 23.70 6.81 3.04
N THR A 993 24.00 7.27 1.82
CA THR A 993 23.37 8.46 1.24
C THR A 993 22.26 8.00 0.31
N LEU A 994 21.01 8.28 0.67
CA LEU A 994 19.83 7.99 -0.13
C LEU A 994 19.08 9.29 -0.41
N SER A 995 18.30 9.30 -1.48
CA SER A 995 17.42 10.42 -1.83
C SER A 995 15.99 9.93 -1.92
N GLY A 996 14.96 10.73 -1.65
CA GLY A 996 13.56 10.41 -1.94
C GLY A 996 12.56 11.17 -1.06
N THR A 997 11.27 11.13 -1.40
CA THR A 997 10.23 11.51 -0.41
C THR A 997 10.27 10.59 0.81
N SER A 998 10.76 9.35 0.65
CA SER A 998 11.08 8.44 1.75
C SER A 998 12.19 8.95 2.69
N MET A 999 13.05 9.88 2.25
CA MET A 999 14.05 10.55 3.08
C MET A 999 13.57 11.92 3.58
N ALA A 1000 12.64 12.56 2.87
CA ALA A 1000 11.97 13.78 3.33
C ALA A 1000 11.02 13.51 4.51
N SER A 1001 10.17 12.49 4.41
CA SER A 1001 9.21 12.06 5.44
C SER A 1001 9.82 11.92 6.85
N PRO A 1002 10.94 11.20 7.07
CA PRO A 1002 11.51 11.03 8.41
C PRO A 1002 12.02 12.31 9.06
N HIS A 1003 12.43 13.34 8.29
CA HIS A 1003 12.73 14.65 8.88
C HIS A 1003 11.49 15.28 9.52
N VAL A 1004 10.33 15.17 8.87
CA VAL A 1004 9.05 15.68 9.38
C VAL A 1004 8.51 14.80 10.52
N ALA A 1005 8.71 13.48 10.47
CA ALA A 1005 8.37 12.59 11.58
C ALA A 1005 9.21 12.89 12.84
N GLY A 1006 10.50 13.15 12.68
CA GLY A 1006 11.35 13.64 13.77
C GLY A 1006 10.92 15.03 14.25
N ALA A 1007 10.52 15.94 13.36
CA ALA A 1007 9.99 17.25 13.73
C ALA A 1007 8.69 17.14 14.55
N ALA A 1008 7.78 16.25 14.17
CA ALA A 1008 6.57 15.92 14.93
C ALA A 1008 6.92 15.37 16.32
N ALA A 1009 7.93 14.49 16.42
CA ALA A 1009 8.42 13.99 17.69
C ALA A 1009 9.05 15.10 18.57
N LEU A 1010 9.81 16.04 18.00
CA LEU A 1010 10.33 17.20 18.74
C LEU A 1010 9.21 18.12 19.26
N ILE A 1011 8.12 18.28 18.52
CA ILE A 1011 6.93 19.04 18.93
C ILE A 1011 6.20 18.32 20.08
N LEU A 1012 5.95 17.01 19.94
CA LEU A 1012 5.29 16.19 20.95
C LEU A 1012 6.11 16.00 22.23
N ASP A 1013 7.44 16.00 22.15
CA ASP A 1013 8.33 15.97 23.32
C ASP A 1013 8.22 17.25 24.17
N ALA A 1014 8.06 18.40 23.51
CA ALA A 1014 7.83 19.70 24.16
C ALA A 1014 6.36 19.93 24.58
N ALA A 1015 5.41 19.30 23.89
CA ALA A 1015 3.97 19.47 24.09
C ALA A 1015 3.20 18.12 23.95
N PRO A 1016 3.34 17.20 24.92
CA PRO A 1016 2.86 15.81 24.81
C PRO A 1016 1.34 15.61 24.88
N LEU A 1017 0.56 16.69 24.79
CA LEU A 1017 -0.91 16.68 24.84
C LEU A 1017 -1.56 17.27 23.58
N LEU A 1018 -0.77 17.60 22.54
CA LEU A 1018 -1.30 18.05 21.25
C LEU A 1018 -1.90 16.87 20.48
N SER A 1019 -3.08 17.08 19.91
CA SER A 1019 -3.65 16.17 18.91
C SER A 1019 -2.83 16.19 17.61
N PRO A 1020 -2.90 15.13 16.77
CA PRO A 1020 -2.21 15.11 15.47
C PRO A 1020 -2.51 16.32 14.58
N ALA A 1021 -3.76 16.80 14.58
CA ALA A 1021 -4.17 17.99 13.84
C ALA A 1021 -3.48 19.27 14.36
N GLU A 1022 -3.27 19.39 15.67
CA GLU A 1022 -2.49 20.48 16.26
C GLU A 1022 -0.99 20.34 15.96
N VAL A 1023 -0.44 19.12 15.93
CA VAL A 1023 0.96 18.87 15.53
C VAL A 1023 1.18 19.26 14.07
N ALA A 1024 0.28 18.87 13.16
CA ALA A 1024 0.29 19.29 11.76
C ALA A 1024 0.13 20.82 11.60
N GLY A 1025 -0.75 21.43 12.40
CA GLY A 1025 -0.89 22.88 12.49
C GLY A 1025 0.38 23.58 12.97
N VAL A 1026 1.09 23.03 13.97
CA VAL A 1026 2.37 23.57 14.46
C VAL A 1026 3.48 23.39 13.43
N LEU A 1027 3.56 22.24 12.75
CA LEU A 1027 4.52 22.00 11.66
C LEU A 1027 4.36 23.04 10.54
N THR A 1028 3.14 23.20 10.01
CA THR A 1028 2.84 24.13 8.91
C THR A 1028 2.90 25.60 9.35
N ALA A 1029 2.59 25.94 10.60
CA ALA A 1029 2.76 27.29 11.14
C ALA A 1029 4.23 27.66 11.37
N ARG A 1030 5.07 26.73 11.83
CA ARG A 1030 6.52 26.94 11.99
C ARG A 1030 7.27 26.90 10.67
N ALA A 1031 6.79 26.14 9.68
CA ALA A 1031 7.43 25.96 8.38
C ALA A 1031 7.94 27.27 7.75
N THR A 1032 9.12 27.22 7.18
CA THR A 1032 9.69 28.33 6.40
C THR A 1032 8.90 28.45 5.10
N ARG A 1033 8.42 29.66 4.80
CA ARG A 1033 7.43 29.91 3.73
C ARG A 1033 8.09 30.51 2.50
N ASN A 1034 7.61 30.15 1.32
CA ASN A 1034 8.01 30.73 0.04
C ASN A 1034 9.51 30.58 -0.31
N VAL A 1035 10.17 29.56 0.26
CA VAL A 1035 11.58 29.21 -0.04
C VAL A 1035 11.71 28.05 -1.02
N VAL A 1036 10.70 27.20 -1.16
CA VAL A 1036 10.76 26.03 -2.06
C VAL A 1036 10.73 26.53 -3.51
N VAL A 1037 11.75 26.20 -4.30
CA VAL A 1037 11.80 26.56 -5.72
C VAL A 1037 11.07 25.50 -6.54
N GLY A 1038 10.10 25.92 -7.35
CA GLY A 1038 9.31 25.03 -8.22
C GLY A 1038 8.51 23.93 -7.49
N PRO A 1039 7.72 24.24 -6.44
CA PRO A 1039 7.01 23.25 -5.60
C PRO A 1039 5.94 22.43 -6.35
N GLY A 1040 5.66 22.74 -7.62
CA GLY A 1040 4.63 22.10 -8.44
C GLY A 1040 3.26 22.77 -8.27
N THR A 1041 2.37 22.55 -9.25
CA THR A 1041 1.04 23.17 -9.27
C THR A 1041 0.18 22.62 -8.14
N GLY A 1042 -0.45 23.49 -7.35
CA GLY A 1042 -1.34 23.11 -6.25
C GLY A 1042 -0.65 22.85 -4.91
N SER A 1043 0.66 22.63 -4.88
CA SER A 1043 1.41 22.42 -3.63
C SER A 1043 1.53 23.70 -2.79
N PRO A 1044 1.53 23.59 -1.44
CA PRO A 1044 1.91 24.69 -0.57
C PRO A 1044 3.42 24.93 -0.63
N ASN A 1045 3.85 26.19 -0.61
CA ASN A 1045 5.27 26.55 -0.52
C ASN A 1045 5.72 26.66 0.95
N LEU A 1046 5.83 25.51 1.60
CA LEU A 1046 6.22 25.33 3.00
C LEU A 1046 7.36 24.32 3.09
N LEU A 1047 8.47 24.70 3.73
CA LEU A 1047 9.58 23.80 4.08
C LEU A 1047 9.58 23.59 5.61
N VAL A 1048 9.70 22.35 6.09
CA VAL A 1048 9.64 22.03 7.52
C VAL A 1048 10.71 22.79 8.32
N TYR A 1049 10.37 23.17 9.56
CA TYR A 1049 11.24 23.93 10.45
C TYR A 1049 11.08 23.48 11.91
N VAL A 1050 12.16 23.06 12.57
CA VAL A 1050 12.12 22.49 13.93
C VAL A 1050 12.37 23.52 15.05
N GLY A 1051 13.01 24.64 14.74
CA GLY A 1051 13.37 25.67 15.72
C GLY A 1051 12.18 26.36 16.41
N SER A 1052 12.47 27.06 17.51
CA SER A 1052 11.51 27.67 18.43
C SER A 1052 11.14 29.12 18.10
N GLY A 1053 10.54 29.37 16.92
CA GLY A 1053 10.02 30.70 16.59
C GLY A 1053 9.04 30.73 15.42
N THR A 1054 7.99 31.55 15.54
CA THR A 1054 7.07 31.89 14.43
C THR A 1054 7.61 33.07 13.62
N ASN A 1055 7.33 33.12 12.31
CA ASN A 1055 7.84 34.17 11.44
C ASN A 1055 7.13 35.51 11.68
N ALA A 1056 7.85 36.49 12.25
CA ALA A 1056 7.30 37.80 12.65
C ALA A 1056 8.14 38.99 12.12
N SER A 1057 8.20 39.15 10.79
CA SER A 1057 8.49 40.42 10.09
C SER A 1057 8.33 40.22 8.57
N GLY A 1058 7.61 41.05 7.81
CA GLY A 1058 6.71 42.12 8.22
C GLY A 1058 6.02 42.79 7.02
N ALA A 1059 4.69 42.70 6.94
CA ALA A 1059 3.86 43.43 5.98
C ALA A 1059 2.46 43.68 6.57
N SER A 1060 2.21 44.92 7.00
CA SER A 1060 0.91 45.53 7.40
C SER A 1060 -0.20 44.65 7.99
N THR A 1061 -0.48 44.85 9.27
CA THR A 1061 -1.61 44.31 10.04
C THR A 1061 -2.99 44.67 9.45
N PRO A 1062 -3.92 43.70 9.39
CA PRO A 1062 -5.34 43.93 9.69
C PRO A 1062 -5.59 43.47 11.14
N THR A 1063 -6.13 44.34 12.00
CA THR A 1063 -6.36 44.01 13.41
C THR A 1063 -7.51 43.02 13.59
N THR A 1064 -7.24 41.85 14.15
CA THR A 1064 -8.25 40.90 14.64
C THR A 1064 -9.01 41.48 15.84
N PRO A 1065 -10.35 41.62 15.79
CA PRO A 1065 -11.16 41.77 16.99
C PRO A 1065 -11.24 40.42 17.72
N ALA A 1066 -11.06 40.44 19.05
CA ALA A 1066 -11.13 39.23 19.88
C ALA A 1066 -12.53 38.57 19.84
N PRO A 1067 -12.64 37.24 20.00
CA PRO A 1067 -13.91 36.54 19.95
C PRO A 1067 -14.82 37.01 21.10
N THR A 1068 -15.94 37.64 20.73
CA THR A 1068 -17.00 38.02 21.67
C THR A 1068 -18.21 37.13 21.44
N THR A 1069 -18.64 36.41 22.48
CA THR A 1069 -19.79 35.51 22.44
C THR A 1069 -21.11 36.29 22.40
N THR A 1070 -21.83 36.25 21.28
CA THR A 1070 -23.23 36.67 21.22
C THR A 1070 -23.99 35.86 20.16
N VAL A 1071 -25.26 35.58 20.44
CA VAL A 1071 -26.16 34.71 19.66
C VAL A 1071 -27.00 35.56 18.68
N THR A 1072 -27.67 34.90 17.71
CA THR A 1072 -29.07 35.16 17.27
C THR A 1072 -29.30 35.54 15.78
N THR A 1073 -29.94 34.61 15.06
CA THR A 1073 -30.87 34.76 13.89
C THR A 1073 -30.41 35.23 12.50
N VAL A 1074 -31.16 34.73 11.51
CA VAL A 1074 -31.12 35.01 10.06
C VAL A 1074 -32.29 35.92 9.64
N PRO A 1075 -32.06 36.97 8.82
CA PRO A 1075 -33.08 37.64 8.01
C PRO A 1075 -33.14 37.12 6.56
N ALA A 1076 -34.27 37.32 5.87
CA ALA A 1076 -34.58 36.67 4.59
C ALA A 1076 -34.21 37.46 3.31
N THR A 1077 -34.29 36.75 2.17
CA THR A 1077 -33.89 37.15 0.81
C THR A 1077 -34.80 38.20 0.13
N PRO A 1078 -34.22 39.11 -0.69
CA PRO A 1078 -34.91 39.77 -1.80
C PRO A 1078 -34.41 39.29 -3.19
N ALA A 1079 -35.27 39.40 -4.20
CA ALA A 1079 -34.99 39.15 -5.63
C ALA A 1079 -35.98 39.98 -6.48
N PRO A 1080 -35.98 39.96 -7.83
CA PRO A 1080 -34.97 39.51 -8.82
C PRO A 1080 -34.64 40.60 -9.90
N THR A 1081 -33.69 40.36 -10.82
CA THR A 1081 -33.87 40.69 -12.27
C THR A 1081 -32.76 40.20 -13.23
N THR A 1082 -33.20 39.57 -14.33
CA THR A 1082 -32.66 39.56 -15.72
C THR A 1082 -31.15 39.39 -16.03
N VAL A 1083 -30.85 38.35 -16.81
CA VAL A 1083 -29.86 38.36 -17.91
C VAL A 1083 -30.49 37.71 -19.16
N PRO A 1084 -30.45 38.31 -20.36
CA PRO A 1084 -30.91 37.66 -21.60
C PRO A 1084 -29.89 36.69 -22.21
N ALA A 1085 -30.35 35.50 -22.63
CA ALA A 1085 -29.54 34.47 -23.30
C ALA A 1085 -29.18 34.85 -24.77
N THR A 1086 -28.18 34.26 -25.43
CA THR A 1086 -28.15 32.90 -26.04
C THR A 1086 -26.76 32.70 -26.72
N THR A 1087 -26.29 31.55 -27.25
CA THR A 1087 -26.85 30.29 -27.84
C THR A 1087 -25.90 29.09 -27.54
N VAL A 1088 -26.30 27.82 -27.25
CA VAL A 1088 -27.16 26.82 -27.96
C VAL A 1088 -26.44 26.08 -29.11
N PRO A 1089 -26.55 24.73 -29.31
CA PRO A 1089 -27.00 23.63 -28.42
C PRO A 1089 -26.18 22.30 -28.57
N ALA A 1090 -26.75 21.16 -28.12
CA ALA A 1090 -26.26 19.77 -28.31
C ALA A 1090 -27.15 18.91 -29.24
N THR A 1091 -26.68 17.71 -29.64
CA THR A 1091 -27.42 16.59 -30.28
C THR A 1091 -26.60 15.28 -30.20
N THR A 1092 -27.13 14.05 -30.35
CA THR A 1092 -28.07 13.32 -29.46
C THR A 1092 -28.16 11.81 -29.81
N VAL A 1093 -28.13 10.95 -28.77
CA VAL A 1093 -28.80 9.63 -28.59
C VAL A 1093 -29.89 9.28 -29.64
N PRO A 1094 -29.88 8.08 -30.29
CA PRO A 1094 -30.56 6.85 -29.77
C PRO A 1094 -29.82 5.51 -30.05
N ALA A 1095 -30.08 4.33 -29.47
CA ALA A 1095 -31.20 3.71 -28.72
C ALA A 1095 -32.27 2.94 -29.57
N THR A 1096 -32.95 1.95 -28.94
CA THR A 1096 -34.01 1.02 -29.47
C THR A 1096 -33.52 -0.17 -30.34
N THR A 1097 -34.09 -1.39 -30.35
CA THR A 1097 -35.16 -2.08 -29.54
C THR A 1097 -35.08 -3.62 -29.67
N ALA A 1098 -35.66 -4.37 -28.72
CA ALA A 1098 -36.05 -5.80 -28.87
C ALA A 1098 -37.51 -5.93 -29.37
N PRO A 1099 -38.05 -7.14 -29.72
CA PRO A 1099 -38.69 -8.00 -28.70
C PRO A 1099 -38.83 -9.53 -29.04
N ALA A 1100 -39.57 -10.26 -28.18
CA ALA A 1100 -40.32 -11.53 -28.37
C ALA A 1100 -39.53 -12.83 -28.72
N THR A 1101 -39.37 -13.85 -27.86
CA THR A 1101 -40.31 -14.74 -27.10
C THR A 1101 -41.06 -15.82 -27.91
N THR A 1102 -40.77 -17.11 -27.64
CA THR A 1102 -41.76 -18.16 -27.31
C THR A 1102 -41.10 -19.39 -26.65
N VAL A 1103 -41.89 -20.18 -25.92
CA VAL A 1103 -41.55 -21.36 -25.08
C VAL A 1103 -42.67 -22.40 -25.31
N PRO A 1104 -42.42 -23.73 -25.44
CA PRO A 1104 -42.76 -24.65 -24.33
C PRO A 1104 -42.06 -26.04 -24.27
N ALA A 1105 -42.41 -26.80 -23.22
CA ALA A 1105 -42.45 -28.27 -23.08
C ALA A 1105 -41.11 -29.06 -23.02
N THR A 1106 -40.59 -29.45 -21.84
CA THR A 1106 -40.98 -30.55 -20.91
C THR A 1106 -40.74 -31.99 -21.41
N THR A 1107 -39.93 -32.78 -20.69
CA THR A 1107 -40.31 -34.12 -20.15
C THR A 1107 -39.26 -34.69 -19.17
N VAL A 1108 -39.69 -35.66 -18.35
CA VAL A 1108 -38.94 -36.41 -17.33
C VAL A 1108 -39.40 -37.88 -17.48
N PRO A 1109 -38.51 -38.92 -17.50
CA PRO A 1109 -38.42 -39.78 -16.30
C PRO A 1109 -37.14 -40.64 -16.05
N ALA A 1110 -36.92 -40.93 -14.76
CA ALA A 1110 -36.61 -42.24 -14.13
C ALA A 1110 -35.32 -43.07 -14.39
N THR A 1111 -34.60 -43.34 -13.28
CA THR A 1111 -34.00 -44.64 -12.82
C THR A 1111 -32.96 -45.38 -13.70
N THR A 1112 -31.89 -46.00 -13.18
CA THR A 1112 -31.81 -47.01 -12.08
C THR A 1112 -30.44 -47.07 -11.35
N ALA A 1113 -30.35 -47.81 -10.23
CA ALA A 1113 -29.12 -48.18 -9.48
C ALA A 1113 -28.65 -49.63 -9.85
N PRO A 1114 -27.66 -50.34 -9.21
CA PRO A 1114 -27.40 -50.45 -7.74
C PRO A 1114 -25.92 -50.67 -7.23
N ALA A 1115 -25.74 -50.65 -5.89
CA ALA A 1115 -24.78 -51.41 -5.02
C ALA A 1115 -23.24 -51.29 -5.22
N THR A 1116 -22.29 -51.42 -4.26
CA THR A 1116 -22.11 -51.43 -2.76
C THR A 1116 -20.56 -51.36 -2.50
N THR A 1117 -19.89 -51.17 -1.34
CA THR A 1117 -20.08 -51.22 0.15
C THR A 1117 -19.55 -49.91 0.81
N VAL A 1118 -19.58 -49.55 2.12
CA VAL A 1118 -19.71 -50.15 3.50
C VAL A 1118 -18.37 -50.58 4.16
N PRO A 1119 -18.02 -50.20 5.43
CA PRO A 1119 -18.49 -49.15 6.39
C PRO A 1119 -17.47 -47.96 6.49
N ALA A 1120 -17.13 -47.18 7.56
CA ALA A 1120 -17.43 -46.95 9.02
C ALA A 1120 -16.96 -45.48 9.39
N ALA A 1121 -17.30 -44.73 10.46
CA ALA A 1121 -17.92 -44.89 11.81
C ALA A 1121 -16.91 -44.98 13.02
N VAL A 1122 -17.03 -44.29 14.20
CA VAL A 1122 -17.89 -43.15 14.67
C VAL A 1122 -17.46 -42.58 16.10
N GLU A 1123 -17.75 -41.29 16.40
CA GLU A 1123 -18.08 -40.56 17.69
C GLU A 1123 -17.30 -40.51 19.06
N THR A 1124 -17.14 -39.26 19.56
CA THR A 1124 -17.49 -38.66 20.92
C THR A 1124 -16.70 -38.78 22.26
N SER A 1125 -16.68 -37.61 22.97
CA SER A 1125 -16.85 -37.37 24.44
C SER A 1125 -15.65 -37.35 25.43
N ALA A 1126 -15.90 -36.79 26.64
CA ALA A 1126 -14.98 -36.35 27.73
C ALA A 1126 -15.34 -37.06 29.10
N PRO A 1127 -15.06 -36.60 30.37
CA PRO A 1127 -14.32 -35.44 30.94
C PRO A 1127 -13.47 -35.72 32.25
N THR A 1128 -13.12 -34.67 33.04
CA THR A 1128 -12.79 -34.66 34.52
C THR A 1128 -11.47 -35.30 35.07
N THR A 1129 -11.00 -35.10 36.33
CA THR A 1129 -10.52 -33.89 37.12
C THR A 1129 -9.72 -34.31 38.40
N ILE A 1130 -9.18 -33.35 39.20
CA ILE A 1130 -8.81 -33.41 40.67
C ILE A 1130 -7.48 -34.12 41.08
N ALA A 1131 -6.67 -33.72 42.11
CA ALA A 1131 -6.36 -32.41 42.77
C ALA A 1131 -5.16 -32.48 43.78
N ARG A 1132 -4.45 -31.34 44.03
CA ARG A 1132 -3.70 -30.85 45.25
C ARG A 1132 -2.63 -31.76 45.96
N ALA A 1133 -1.69 -31.30 46.83
CA ALA A 1133 -1.39 -29.99 47.46
C ALA A 1133 0.12 -29.82 47.90
N ASN A 1134 0.56 -28.55 48.10
CA ASN A 1134 1.54 -27.94 49.07
C ASN A 1134 2.97 -28.57 49.33
N GLU A 1135 4.02 -27.91 49.88
CA GLU A 1135 4.19 -26.60 50.59
C GLU A 1135 5.67 -26.06 50.60
N THR A 1136 5.92 -24.72 50.49
CA THR A 1136 7.03 -23.87 51.09
C THR A 1136 8.56 -24.19 50.86
N VAL A 1137 9.59 -23.30 50.95
CA VAL A 1137 9.78 -21.82 51.17
C VAL A 1137 11.20 -21.31 50.73
N GLN A 1138 11.33 -20.04 50.25
CA GLN A 1138 12.54 -19.14 50.11
C GLN A 1138 13.84 -19.63 49.38
N GLN A 1139 14.81 -18.83 48.88
CA GLN A 1139 15.05 -17.36 48.76
C GLN A 1139 15.91 -17.05 47.47
N SER A 1140 16.21 -15.78 47.14
CA SER A 1140 16.95 -15.28 45.94
C SER A 1140 18.31 -14.59 46.33
N PRO A 1141 19.30 -14.24 45.44
CA PRO A 1141 19.18 -13.57 44.11
C PRO A 1141 20.22 -13.92 42.99
N ASN A 1142 20.13 -13.20 41.85
CA ASN A 1142 21.08 -12.82 40.74
C ASN A 1142 22.47 -13.51 40.60
N GLU A 1143 23.07 -13.70 39.41
CA GLU A 1143 23.22 -12.76 38.25
C GLU A 1143 23.35 -13.47 36.87
N GLN A 1144 23.56 -12.72 35.78
CA GLN A 1144 23.57 -13.16 34.37
C GLN A 1144 24.91 -13.75 33.87
N LEU A 1145 24.83 -14.60 32.83
CA LEU A 1145 25.79 -14.60 31.69
C LEU A 1145 25.20 -15.38 30.50
N ARG A 1146 25.27 -14.83 29.28
CA ARG A 1146 24.91 -15.53 28.02
C ARG A 1146 25.77 -15.10 26.85
N TYR A 1147 26.61 -16.01 26.37
CA TYR A 1147 27.13 -15.99 25.00
C TYR A 1147 26.33 -16.97 24.14
N GLN A 1148 26.25 -16.69 22.84
CA GLN A 1148 25.72 -17.59 21.79
C GLN A 1148 26.87 -17.96 20.86
N ALA A 1149 27.06 -19.26 20.62
CA ALA A 1149 27.49 -19.79 19.33
C ALA A 1149 27.35 -21.33 19.30
N SER A 1150 27.35 -21.85 18.08
CA SER A 1150 27.61 -23.24 17.68
C SER A 1150 28.50 -24.07 18.62
N ASP A 1151 27.93 -25.09 19.26
CA ASP A 1151 28.34 -26.49 19.04
C ASP A 1151 27.46 -27.49 19.82
N ILE A 1152 26.84 -28.42 19.10
CA ILE A 1152 26.52 -29.81 19.50
C ILE A 1152 25.87 -30.51 18.29
N GLY A 1153 26.35 -31.71 17.96
CA GLY A 1153 26.00 -32.43 16.75
C GLY A 1153 24.81 -33.38 16.87
N ILE A 1154 24.76 -34.34 15.94
CA ILE A 1154 23.73 -35.38 15.82
C ILE A 1154 23.65 -36.21 17.11
N LEU A 1155 22.45 -36.28 17.71
CA LEU A 1155 22.19 -37.22 18.80
C LEU A 1155 21.90 -38.63 18.24
N ASP A 1156 22.95 -39.42 18.07
CA ASP A 1156 22.83 -40.83 17.69
C ASP A 1156 22.55 -41.69 18.94
N VAL A 1157 21.33 -42.23 19.05
CA VAL A 1157 20.80 -42.81 20.30
C VAL A 1157 21.16 -44.29 20.43
N THR A 1158 22.46 -44.59 20.48
CA THR A 1158 23.01 -45.93 20.74
C THR A 1158 23.63 -46.05 22.15
N GLY A 1159 22.82 -45.75 23.18
CA GLY A 1159 23.21 -45.89 24.59
C GLY A 1159 22.06 -46.30 25.54
N PRO A 1160 22.34 -46.86 26.73
CA PRO A 1160 21.37 -47.72 27.45
C PRO A 1160 20.31 -47.00 28.31
N GLN A 1161 20.12 -45.69 28.17
CA GLN A 1161 19.42 -44.85 29.17
C GLN A 1161 18.38 -43.87 28.56
N ALA A 1162 17.74 -44.25 27.44
CA ALA A 1162 16.57 -43.54 26.90
C ALA A 1162 15.33 -44.43 27.05
N THR A 1163 14.28 -43.92 27.69
CA THR A 1163 13.07 -44.68 28.04
C THR A 1163 11.81 -43.88 27.69
N VAL A 1164 10.88 -44.48 26.94
CA VAL A 1164 9.57 -43.85 26.68
C VAL A 1164 8.74 -43.91 27.95
N VAL A 1165 8.29 -42.74 28.44
CA VAL A 1165 7.50 -42.63 29.69
C VAL A 1165 6.00 -42.69 29.39
N ARG A 1166 5.55 -41.98 28.35
CA ARG A 1166 4.16 -42.02 27.83
C ARG A 1166 4.14 -41.80 26.32
N SER A 1167 3.09 -42.27 25.66
CA SER A 1167 2.77 -41.97 24.26
C SER A 1167 1.26 -41.76 24.10
N SER A 1168 0.86 -40.67 23.46
CA SER A 1168 -0.51 -40.40 22.99
C SER A 1168 -0.60 -40.56 21.47
N ALA A 1169 -1.72 -40.17 20.86
CA ALA A 1169 -1.90 -40.19 19.41
C ALA A 1169 -1.10 -39.08 18.68
N ASP A 1170 -0.78 -37.99 19.38
CA ASP A 1170 -0.19 -36.77 18.81
C ASP A 1170 1.22 -36.47 19.37
N GLN A 1171 1.52 -36.87 20.62
CA GLN A 1171 2.81 -36.67 21.29
C GLN A 1171 3.42 -37.93 21.91
N VAL A 1172 4.75 -38.02 21.90
CA VAL A 1172 5.52 -39.02 22.68
C VAL A 1172 6.42 -38.30 23.69
N LEU A 1173 6.46 -38.81 24.93
CA LEU A 1173 7.31 -38.34 26.02
C LEU A 1173 8.45 -39.33 26.27
N VAL A 1174 9.69 -38.88 26.05
CA VAL A 1174 10.91 -39.68 26.24
C VAL A 1174 11.74 -39.10 27.38
N ARG A 1175 12.10 -39.94 28.35
CA ARG A 1175 13.07 -39.61 29.41
C ARG A 1175 14.46 -40.07 28.99
N ILE A 1176 15.43 -39.19 29.09
CA ILE A 1176 16.85 -39.49 28.86
C ILE A 1176 17.58 -39.28 30.19
N SER A 1177 18.23 -40.33 30.69
CA SER A 1177 18.88 -40.35 32.01
C SER A 1177 20.40 -40.46 31.88
N ASN A 1178 21.12 -39.82 32.81
CA ASN A 1178 22.54 -40.06 33.04
C ASN A 1178 22.87 -39.92 34.54
N ALA A 1179 24.13 -40.14 34.92
CA ALA A 1179 24.58 -40.13 36.31
C ALA A 1179 24.50 -38.76 37.03
N ARG A 1180 24.04 -37.70 36.36
CA ARG A 1180 23.83 -36.35 36.92
C ARG A 1180 22.36 -35.89 36.88
N GLY A 1181 21.44 -36.71 36.36
CA GLY A 1181 20.01 -36.38 36.30
C GLY A 1181 19.30 -36.96 35.07
N SER A 1182 18.01 -36.68 34.94
CA SER A 1182 17.19 -37.10 33.79
C SER A 1182 16.36 -35.96 33.24
N VAL A 1183 16.25 -35.86 31.91
CA VAL A 1183 15.46 -34.84 31.21
C VAL A 1183 14.34 -35.50 30.42
N ASP A 1184 13.15 -34.92 30.49
CA ASP A 1184 11.97 -35.34 29.75
C ASP A 1184 11.78 -34.46 28.51
N VAL A 1185 11.56 -35.09 27.35
CA VAL A 1185 11.40 -34.43 26.05
C VAL A 1185 10.10 -34.87 25.39
N PHE A 1186 9.27 -33.90 25.00
CA PHE A 1186 8.05 -34.10 24.21
C PHE A 1186 8.37 -34.01 22.71
N VAL A 1187 7.76 -34.89 21.91
CA VAL A 1187 7.90 -34.93 20.45
C VAL A 1187 6.52 -35.04 19.81
N ASP A 1188 6.13 -34.02 19.05
CA ASP A 1188 4.90 -33.98 18.24
C ASP A 1188 5.09 -34.67 16.87
N GLY A 1189 4.12 -35.49 16.43
CA GLY A 1189 4.05 -35.95 15.04
C GLY A 1189 3.43 -37.33 14.80
N LYS A 1190 2.44 -37.41 13.90
CA LYS A 1190 1.69 -38.64 13.58
C LYS A 1190 2.43 -39.62 12.66
N LYS A 1191 3.13 -40.60 13.25
CA LYS A 1191 3.08 -42.04 12.87
C LYS A 1191 3.99 -42.89 13.76
N ILE A 1192 3.40 -43.83 14.52
CA ILE A 1192 4.14 -44.81 15.33
C ILE A 1192 4.14 -46.17 14.61
N LEU A 1193 5.30 -46.61 14.13
CA LEU A 1193 5.54 -48.01 13.75
C LEU A 1193 6.09 -48.78 14.96
N ARG A 1194 5.33 -49.77 15.47
CA ARG A 1194 5.76 -50.62 16.58
C ARG A 1194 6.57 -51.82 16.07
N THR A 1195 7.87 -51.85 16.35
CA THR A 1195 8.65 -53.10 16.43
C THR A 1195 9.40 -53.17 17.76
N LYS A 1196 9.63 -54.39 18.27
CA LYS A 1196 10.13 -54.60 19.62
C LYS A 1196 11.61 -54.18 19.73
N LYS A 1197 11.87 -53.15 20.54
CA LYS A 1197 13.20 -52.64 20.99
C LYS A 1197 14.00 -51.67 20.09
N ARG A 1198 13.44 -51.00 19.06
CA ARG A 1198 14.08 -49.83 18.39
C ARG A 1198 13.07 -48.76 17.99
N VAL A 1199 13.50 -47.50 17.96
CA VAL A 1199 12.76 -46.35 17.40
C VAL A 1199 13.58 -45.78 16.25
N LEU A 1200 12.93 -45.39 15.15
CA LEU A 1200 13.58 -44.84 13.95
C LEU A 1200 12.84 -43.58 13.49
N LEU A 1201 13.55 -42.46 13.37
CA LEU A 1201 13.01 -41.20 12.84
C LEU A 1201 13.28 -41.11 11.34
N LEU A 1202 12.22 -41.12 10.53
CA LEU A 1202 12.31 -40.96 9.07
C LEU A 1202 12.32 -39.47 8.69
N LYS A 1203 13.31 -39.05 7.90
CA LYS A 1203 13.34 -37.71 7.30
C LYS A 1203 12.28 -37.61 6.19
N SER A 1204 11.32 -36.73 6.35
CA SER A 1204 10.61 -36.12 5.21
C SER A 1204 11.39 -34.88 4.73
N LYS A 1205 11.26 -34.53 3.45
CA LYS A 1205 11.80 -33.27 2.90
C LYS A 1205 10.71 -32.19 2.93
N GLY A 1206 11.10 -30.98 3.38
CA GLY A 1206 10.25 -29.79 3.33
C GLY A 1206 9.58 -29.43 4.66
N ILE A 1207 9.09 -28.19 4.72
CA ILE A 1207 8.40 -27.52 5.83
C ILE A 1207 9.28 -27.08 7.02
N GLY A 1208 9.35 -25.74 7.16
CA GLY A 1208 9.19 -24.96 8.41
C GLY A 1208 9.78 -25.46 9.74
N LYS A 1209 10.74 -24.68 10.28
CA LYS A 1209 11.13 -24.75 11.70
C LYS A 1209 9.98 -24.28 12.61
N LYS A 1210 9.24 -25.19 13.25
CA LYS A 1210 8.44 -24.87 14.46
C LYS A 1210 9.23 -25.19 15.73
N ARG A 1211 8.81 -24.58 16.85
CA ARG A 1211 9.59 -24.44 18.10
C ARG A 1211 9.85 -25.76 18.81
N VAL A 1212 11.10 -25.99 19.23
CA VAL A 1212 11.42 -26.93 20.31
C VAL A 1212 11.24 -26.20 21.64
N THR A 1213 10.37 -26.70 22.52
CA THR A 1213 10.09 -26.08 23.82
C THR A 1213 10.72 -26.90 24.94
N VAL A 1214 11.93 -26.53 25.37
CA VAL A 1214 12.59 -27.14 26.53
C VAL A 1214 12.06 -26.49 27.81
N ARG A 1215 11.26 -27.22 28.59
CA ARG A 1215 10.90 -26.85 29.98
C ARG A 1215 11.79 -27.62 30.95
N ALA A 1216 12.84 -26.96 31.45
CA ALA A 1216 13.59 -27.47 32.60
C ALA A 1216 12.75 -27.27 33.87
N SER A 1217 12.67 -28.30 34.72
CA SER A 1217 11.86 -28.28 35.94
C SER A 1217 12.74 -28.26 37.20
N SER A 1218 12.99 -27.05 37.70
CA SER A 1218 13.36 -26.69 39.08
C SER A 1218 14.66 -27.21 39.74
N THR A 1219 15.20 -26.35 40.61
CA THR A 1219 16.04 -26.67 41.80
C THR A 1219 17.34 -27.45 41.59
N LYS A 1220 18.41 -26.72 41.24
CA LYS A 1220 19.27 -26.12 42.27
C LYS A 1220 19.97 -24.87 41.76
#